data_AF-A0A847MB61-F1
#
_entry.id   AF-A0A847MB61-F1
#
_cell.length_a   1.000
_cell.length_b   1.000
_cell.length_c   1.000
_cell.angle_alpha   90.00
_cell.angle_beta   90.00
_cell.angle_gamma   90.00
#
_symmetry.space_group_name_H-M   'P 1'
#
loop_
_entity.id
_entity.type
_entity.pdbx_description
1 polymer ?
#
loop_
_entity_poly.entity_id
_entity_poly.type
_entity_poly.pdbx_seq_one_letter_code
_entity_poly.pdbx_strand_id
1 'polypeptide(L)'
;MSRLIIGLSLLALCVVPVMAAQVGYVTYGGLANPAVDDGDPWVQAMRQAGLDVQLVRTTDLSDADLLSRFSALYIPGTIAFTEAGFAAMQRYVAAGGWLLLDGAYSAVALDTGGRDVYDKDNFAWKIIYLEKGACRTGLLPATGAGAGKSGVTIAQLRVTPGMELAAGAQTGTVLEMPVRPGGLPYLCGVLHYFPVIGARPLIMGLPQAEDDQTEAESYPLAVHNQYGDGNCLWVTIPLAEMAVDGVDFARTIVDNVIVSMAANTPPPADRLSQVIPTIEQAMADLKAHDAAFRGGRGYSDSVDSDELGWGEASRLLMYMQAWRVSGDSYWTDRLVEHFDRMIAGLSDPDGDGYLGWQTITYTDALGWPSAAPGNRGDGRIEPELVRARANREVTGHSYLIEFTEAGKYSITDRDIGAVLAIDEAYRSGEQISSIPGIKFTISGTPAAGDRFELRTEAVHPLEWAVHDGTITYPIALFVDAVTRDHTLHDRYSQKAEEYAALLRDHFLKKWERCWVEPEEGMGLLVWDRVVANPYLRNVPISEIPGLVRPLPHNQYLALGRTYLVMSQVPDEPEADHYRDIAEKMARFFKSKLRQTGESYTFAYWDPIDGLSDSADDFSHGGLSLSFCIEAANLGVVFDAADMERFAHTLLDQVWNGSVDAPKFAYRVSGEGDMRDAQIALYWVDLARYSDEVWRLFWSVFRWSPDAPGFLRLWDARPEVAQGVPAVRVGE
;
A
#
# COMPACT_ATOMS: atom_id res chain seq x y z
N MET A 1 0.16 90.63 -15.04
CA MET A 1 0.55 89.89 -13.82
C MET A 1 -0.29 88.62 -13.75
N SER A 2 0.40 87.48 -13.76
CA SER A 2 0.03 86.17 -13.16
C SER A 2 -1.21 85.39 -13.62
N ARG A 3 -0.88 84.33 -14.40
CA ARG A 3 -1.25 82.90 -14.23
C ARG A 3 -2.72 82.47 -14.33
N LEU A 4 -3.06 81.87 -15.48
CA LEU A 4 -3.74 80.56 -15.56
C LEU A 4 -3.45 79.96 -16.95
N ILE A 5 -2.72 78.84 -17.02
CA ILE A 5 -2.56 78.03 -18.25
C ILE A 5 -2.99 76.60 -17.92
N ILE A 6 -3.91 76.13 -18.75
CA ILE A 6 -4.57 74.82 -18.77
C ILE A 6 -3.57 73.74 -19.18
N GLY A 7 -3.48 72.66 -18.40
CA GLY A 7 -2.78 71.43 -18.78
C GLY A 7 -3.77 70.28 -18.96
N LEU A 8 -3.93 69.83 -20.20
CA LEU A 8 -4.59 68.59 -20.60
C LEU A 8 -3.50 67.50 -20.68
N SER A 9 -3.55 66.50 -19.81
CA SER A 9 -2.68 65.32 -19.87
C SER A 9 -3.50 64.10 -20.28
N LEU A 10 -3.07 63.44 -21.36
CA LEU A 10 -3.60 62.18 -21.86
C LEU A 10 -3.42 61.04 -20.83
N LEU A 11 -4.53 60.38 -20.46
CA LEU A 11 -4.51 59.02 -19.92
C LEU A 11 -4.49 58.04 -21.11
N ALA A 12 -3.36 57.39 -21.36
CA ALA A 12 -3.30 56.20 -22.19
C ALA A 12 -3.60 54.99 -21.30
N LEU A 13 -4.81 54.42 -21.41
CA LEU A 13 -5.09 53.09 -20.89
C LEU A 13 -4.30 52.08 -21.73
N CYS A 14 -3.21 51.53 -21.18
CA CYS A 14 -2.64 50.28 -21.68
C CYS A 14 -3.62 49.15 -21.34
N VAL A 15 -4.59 48.90 -22.21
CA VAL A 15 -5.36 47.66 -22.22
C VAL A 15 -4.39 46.58 -22.67
N VAL A 16 -3.78 45.86 -21.72
CA VAL A 16 -3.12 44.60 -22.03
C VAL A 16 -4.24 43.66 -22.49
N PRO A 17 -4.22 43.14 -23.72
CA PRO A 17 -5.22 42.17 -24.14
C PRO A 17 -5.09 40.96 -23.21
N VAL A 18 -6.12 40.71 -22.41
CA VAL A 18 -6.26 39.46 -21.68
C VAL A 18 -6.40 38.40 -22.77
N MET A 19 -5.35 37.63 -23.00
CA MET A 19 -5.45 36.50 -23.92
C MET A 19 -6.52 35.55 -23.36
N ALA A 20 -7.49 35.20 -24.20
CA ALA A 20 -8.50 34.22 -23.83
C ALA A 20 -7.82 32.92 -23.39
N ALA A 21 -8.32 32.31 -22.31
CA ALA A 21 -7.86 31.01 -21.87
C ALA A 21 -8.07 30.00 -23.01
N GLN A 22 -7.03 29.26 -23.36
CA GLN A 22 -7.08 28.27 -24.43
C GLN A 22 -7.43 26.89 -23.85
N VAL A 23 -8.31 26.17 -24.54
CA VAL A 23 -8.68 24.79 -24.20
C VAL A 23 -8.32 23.88 -25.37
N GLY A 24 -7.57 22.83 -25.08
CA GLY A 24 -7.23 21.82 -26.08
C GLY A 24 -8.36 20.80 -26.23
N TYR A 25 -9.08 20.82 -27.34
CA TYR A 25 -10.01 19.77 -27.77
C TYR A 25 -9.20 18.59 -28.31
N VAL A 26 -9.13 17.51 -27.55
CA VAL A 26 -8.29 16.37 -27.90
C VAL A 26 -9.02 15.45 -28.90
N THR A 27 -8.34 15.08 -30.00
CA THR A 27 -8.88 14.18 -31.03
C THR A 27 -7.88 13.10 -31.45
N TYR A 28 -8.36 11.96 -31.94
CA TYR A 28 -7.50 10.86 -32.38
C TYR A 28 -6.73 11.20 -33.67
N GLY A 29 -5.40 11.08 -33.63
CA GLY A 29 -4.52 11.34 -34.77
C GLY A 29 -4.36 10.12 -35.70
N GLY A 30 -5.12 10.08 -36.80
CA GLY A 30 -4.92 9.10 -37.88
C GLY A 30 -5.93 9.18 -39.01
N LEU A 31 -7.15 9.62 -38.71
CA LEU A 31 -8.19 9.87 -39.71
C LEU A 31 -8.31 11.38 -39.97
N ALA A 32 -8.57 11.75 -41.22
CA ALA A 32 -8.78 13.13 -41.64
C ALA A 32 -10.11 13.67 -41.12
N ASN A 33 -10.23 13.89 -39.81
CA ASN A 33 -11.32 14.67 -39.23
C ASN A 33 -10.76 15.98 -38.62
N PRO A 34 -10.57 17.03 -39.43
CA PRO A 34 -9.74 18.18 -39.10
C PRO A 34 -10.46 19.34 -38.37
N ALA A 35 -11.65 19.13 -37.80
CA ALA A 35 -12.42 20.21 -37.17
C ALA A 35 -12.77 19.92 -35.71
N VAL A 36 -12.75 20.97 -34.88
CA VAL A 36 -13.42 20.97 -33.58
C VAL A 36 -14.92 20.75 -33.85
N ASP A 37 -15.58 19.87 -33.08
CA ASP A 37 -17.00 19.63 -33.24
C ASP A 37 -17.81 20.82 -32.71
N ASP A 38 -18.17 21.73 -33.60
CA ASP A 38 -19.00 22.91 -33.27
C ASP A 38 -20.41 22.52 -32.78
N GLY A 39 -20.84 21.27 -33.00
CA GLY A 39 -22.09 20.72 -32.49
C GLY A 39 -22.01 20.23 -31.05
N ASP A 40 -20.81 20.08 -30.49
CA ASP A 40 -20.61 19.57 -29.14
C ASP A 40 -21.08 20.59 -28.07
N PRO A 41 -21.95 20.19 -27.12
CA PRO A 41 -22.49 21.10 -26.10
C PRO A 41 -21.42 21.74 -25.20
N TRP A 42 -20.34 21.02 -24.87
CA TRP A 42 -19.25 21.57 -24.07
C TRP A 42 -18.44 22.59 -24.86
N VAL A 43 -18.13 22.29 -26.13
CA VAL A 43 -17.44 23.24 -27.02
C VAL A 43 -18.25 24.54 -27.17
N GLN A 44 -19.56 24.43 -27.36
CA GLN A 44 -20.44 25.59 -27.46
C GLN A 44 -20.45 26.40 -26.17
N ALA A 45 -20.58 25.75 -25.01
CA ALA A 45 -20.57 26.42 -23.71
C ALA A 45 -19.24 27.13 -23.44
N MET A 46 -18.10 26.47 -23.72
CA MET A 46 -16.76 27.06 -23.57
C MET A 46 -16.58 28.31 -24.45
N ARG A 47 -16.98 28.24 -25.72
CA ARG A 47 -16.86 29.39 -26.64
C ARG A 47 -17.80 30.53 -26.28
N GLN A 48 -19.01 30.24 -25.82
CA GLN A 48 -19.95 31.26 -25.33
C GLN A 48 -19.40 32.00 -24.11
N ALA A 49 -18.64 31.30 -23.26
CA ALA A 49 -17.92 31.88 -22.13
C ALA A 49 -16.61 32.58 -22.53
N GLY A 50 -16.25 32.59 -23.81
CA GLY A 50 -15.08 33.29 -24.34
C GLY A 50 -13.76 32.51 -24.29
N LEU A 51 -13.80 31.19 -24.07
CA LEU A 51 -12.61 30.33 -24.15
C LEU A 51 -12.30 30.02 -25.62
N ASP A 52 -11.01 29.98 -25.95
CA ASP A 52 -10.53 29.62 -27.29
C ASP A 52 -10.27 28.12 -27.36
N VAL A 53 -11.18 27.39 -28.01
CA VAL A 53 -11.11 25.92 -28.12
C VAL A 53 -10.35 25.53 -29.39
N GLN A 54 -9.17 24.93 -29.21
CA GLN A 54 -8.27 24.55 -30.29
C GLN A 54 -8.10 23.04 -30.40
N LEU A 55 -7.96 22.53 -31.61
CA LEU A 55 -7.75 21.11 -31.87
C LEU A 55 -6.35 20.66 -31.42
N VAL A 56 -6.28 19.56 -30.67
CA VAL A 56 -5.04 18.92 -30.24
C VAL A 56 -5.09 17.44 -30.61
N ARG A 57 -4.16 16.96 -31.43
CA ARG A 57 -4.13 15.54 -31.80
C ARG A 57 -3.45 14.73 -30.70
N THR A 58 -3.91 13.51 -30.48
CA THR A 58 -3.30 12.58 -29.50
C THR A 58 -1.82 12.27 -29.77
N THR A 59 -1.38 12.40 -31.03
CA THR A 59 0.02 12.29 -31.45
C THR A 59 0.87 13.50 -31.08
N ASP A 60 0.25 14.65 -30.88
CA ASP A 60 0.93 15.92 -30.60
C ASP A 60 1.00 16.21 -29.09
N LEU A 61 0.27 15.44 -28.26
CA LEU A 61 0.24 15.61 -26.81
C LEU A 61 1.63 15.47 -26.18
N SER A 62 2.58 14.77 -26.79
CA SER A 62 3.95 14.69 -26.26
C SER A 62 4.74 15.99 -26.39
N ASP A 63 4.25 16.98 -27.14
CA ASP A 63 4.86 18.30 -27.26
C ASP A 63 4.49 19.19 -26.05
N ALA A 64 5.47 19.41 -25.18
CA ALA A 64 5.31 20.22 -23.98
C ALA A 64 5.07 21.72 -24.28
N ASP A 65 5.64 22.24 -25.36
CA ASP A 65 5.46 23.65 -25.77
C ASP A 65 4.06 23.87 -26.34
N LEU A 66 3.46 22.83 -26.95
CA LEU A 66 2.06 22.85 -27.34
C LEU A 66 1.15 22.79 -26.11
N LEU A 67 1.35 21.79 -25.24
CA LEU A 67 0.48 21.57 -24.08
C LEU A 67 0.51 22.73 -23.09
N SER A 68 1.64 23.41 -22.93
CA SER A 68 1.79 24.57 -22.02
C SER A 68 0.97 25.79 -22.40
N ARG A 69 0.31 25.77 -23.56
CA ARG A 69 -0.59 26.86 -24.00
C ARG A 69 -1.99 26.70 -23.45
N PHE A 70 -2.37 25.48 -23.07
CA PHE A 70 -3.75 25.16 -22.70
C PHE A 70 -3.96 25.25 -21.20
N SER A 71 -4.95 26.03 -20.81
CA SER A 71 -5.48 26.11 -19.44
C SER A 71 -6.21 24.83 -19.05
N ALA A 72 -6.79 24.14 -20.03
CA ALA A 72 -7.43 22.86 -19.84
C ALA A 72 -7.37 22.00 -21.11
N LEU A 73 -7.53 20.69 -20.93
CA LEU A 73 -7.77 19.74 -22.01
C LEU A 73 -9.19 19.19 -21.88
N TYR A 74 -9.91 19.17 -23.00
CA TYR A 74 -11.23 18.59 -23.13
C TYR A 74 -11.17 17.35 -24.01
N ILE A 75 -11.67 16.23 -23.49
CA ILE A 75 -11.72 14.97 -24.21
C ILE A 75 -13.18 14.60 -24.40
N PRO A 76 -13.71 14.78 -25.62
CA PRO A 76 -15.05 14.37 -25.99
C PRO A 76 -15.08 12.88 -26.31
N GLY A 77 -16.02 12.17 -25.70
CA GLY A 77 -16.33 10.78 -25.99
C GLY A 77 -15.13 9.84 -25.91
N THR A 78 -15.06 8.92 -26.88
CA THR A 78 -13.98 7.95 -26.99
C THR A 78 -12.81 8.52 -27.76
N ILE A 79 -11.62 8.38 -27.17
CA ILE A 79 -10.36 8.66 -27.83
C ILE A 79 -9.32 7.58 -27.53
N ALA A 80 -8.46 7.29 -28.51
CA ALA A 80 -7.29 6.44 -28.31
C ALA A 80 -6.02 7.28 -28.18
N PHE A 81 -5.06 6.83 -27.37
CA PHE A 81 -3.81 7.54 -27.17
C PHE A 81 -2.63 6.79 -27.79
N THR A 82 -1.55 7.52 -28.05
CA THR A 82 -0.23 6.88 -28.10
C THR A 82 0.27 6.72 -26.67
N GLU A 83 1.21 5.81 -26.41
CA GLU A 83 1.88 5.72 -25.10
C GLU A 83 2.42 7.09 -24.66
N ALA A 84 3.09 7.80 -25.58
CA ALA A 84 3.66 9.12 -25.33
C ALA A 84 2.59 10.19 -25.02
N GLY A 85 1.45 10.16 -25.71
CA GLY A 85 0.35 11.09 -25.49
C GLY A 85 -0.38 10.84 -24.17
N PHE A 86 -0.56 9.56 -23.79
CA PHE A 86 -1.13 9.20 -22.49
C PHE A 86 -0.23 9.66 -21.34
N ALA A 87 1.08 9.37 -21.44
CA ALA A 87 2.05 9.85 -20.47
C ALA A 87 2.07 11.38 -20.39
N ALA A 88 1.88 12.08 -21.51
CA ALA A 88 1.82 13.53 -21.52
C ALA A 88 0.61 14.11 -20.82
N MET A 89 -0.55 13.46 -20.92
CA MET A 89 -1.71 13.86 -20.15
C MET A 89 -1.53 13.69 -18.64
N GLN A 90 -0.89 12.59 -18.22
CA GLN A 90 -0.57 12.40 -16.81
C GLN A 90 0.33 13.53 -16.31
N ARG A 91 1.35 13.92 -17.09
CA ARG A 91 2.21 15.08 -16.79
C ARG A 91 1.41 16.38 -16.76
N TYR A 92 0.50 16.56 -17.71
CA TYR A 92 -0.32 17.76 -17.80
C TYR A 92 -1.14 17.98 -16.53
N VAL A 93 -1.87 16.96 -16.06
CA VAL A 93 -2.63 17.07 -14.81
C VAL A 93 -1.70 17.22 -13.61
N ALA A 94 -0.65 16.39 -13.50
CA ALA A 94 0.29 16.48 -12.38
C ALA A 94 0.89 17.89 -12.21
N ALA A 95 1.14 18.57 -13.32
CA ALA A 95 1.75 19.90 -13.37
C ALA A 95 0.75 21.07 -13.16
N GLY A 96 -0.48 20.80 -12.72
CA GLY A 96 -1.50 21.83 -12.49
C GLY A 96 -2.54 21.97 -13.62
N GLY A 97 -2.53 21.07 -14.59
CA GLY A 97 -3.46 21.11 -15.70
C GLY A 97 -4.89 20.74 -15.29
N TRP A 98 -5.85 21.22 -16.06
CA TRP A 98 -7.27 20.90 -15.90
C TRP A 98 -7.71 19.91 -16.97
N LEU A 99 -8.29 18.78 -16.58
CA LEU A 99 -8.73 17.74 -17.51
C LEU A 99 -10.24 17.47 -17.38
N LEU A 100 -10.98 17.69 -18.47
CA LEU A 100 -12.39 17.36 -18.58
C LEU A 100 -12.58 16.13 -19.49
N LEU A 101 -13.09 15.06 -18.91
CA LEU A 101 -13.46 13.82 -19.62
C LEU A 101 -14.98 13.74 -19.71
N ASP A 102 -15.52 13.76 -20.92
CA ASP A 102 -16.95 13.80 -21.15
C ASP A 102 -17.39 12.64 -22.05
N GLY A 103 -18.17 11.71 -21.51
CA GLY A 103 -18.83 10.73 -22.36
C GLY A 103 -19.18 9.40 -21.70
N ALA A 104 -20.17 8.77 -22.31
CA ALA A 104 -20.52 7.39 -22.09
C ALA A 104 -19.87 6.56 -23.22
N TYR A 105 -18.82 5.79 -22.90
CA TYR A 105 -18.59 4.43 -23.43
C TYR A 105 -17.93 4.20 -24.86
N SER A 106 -16.78 3.49 -24.90
CA SER A 106 -16.22 2.52 -25.94
C SER A 106 -15.00 2.86 -26.78
N ALA A 107 -13.84 2.28 -26.44
CA ALA A 107 -12.62 2.26 -27.25
C ALA A 107 -12.76 1.41 -28.52
N VAL A 108 -12.30 1.94 -29.65
CA VAL A 108 -12.15 1.23 -30.93
C VAL A 108 -10.67 0.93 -31.13
N ALA A 109 -10.31 -0.33 -31.40
CA ALA A 109 -8.94 -0.71 -31.72
C ALA A 109 -8.63 -0.31 -33.17
N LEU A 110 -7.45 0.24 -33.40
CA LEU A 110 -6.89 0.38 -34.75
C LEU A 110 -5.76 -0.64 -34.86
N ASP A 111 -5.84 -1.55 -35.84
CA ASP A 111 -4.74 -2.46 -36.12
C ASP A 111 -3.52 -1.68 -36.69
N THR A 112 -2.37 -2.36 -36.82
CA THR A 112 -1.14 -1.79 -37.41
C THR A 112 -1.31 -1.31 -38.86
N GLY A 113 -2.43 -1.61 -39.51
CA GLY A 113 -2.81 -1.15 -40.84
C GLY A 113 -3.84 -0.01 -40.85
N GLY A 114 -4.22 0.53 -39.69
CA GLY A 114 -5.19 1.63 -39.57
C GLY A 114 -6.64 1.21 -39.82
N ARG A 115 -6.99 -0.07 -39.68
CA ARG A 115 -8.38 -0.52 -39.77
C ARG A 115 -9.03 -0.62 -38.39
N ASP A 116 -10.26 -0.15 -38.31
CA ASP A 116 -11.13 -0.25 -37.13
C ASP A 116 -11.44 -1.72 -36.84
N VAL A 117 -11.04 -2.21 -35.67
CA VAL A 117 -11.50 -3.49 -35.12
C VAL A 117 -12.40 -3.17 -33.93
N TYR A 118 -13.70 -3.20 -34.17
CA TYR A 118 -14.75 -3.05 -33.17
C TYR A 118 -15.15 -4.44 -32.65
N ASP A 119 -14.87 -4.77 -31.39
CA ASP A 119 -15.47 -5.94 -30.72
C ASP A 119 -16.66 -5.47 -29.88
N LYS A 120 -17.85 -5.74 -30.40
CA LYS A 120 -19.13 -5.24 -29.89
C LYS A 120 -19.63 -5.98 -28.64
N ASP A 121 -19.03 -7.12 -28.28
CA ASP A 121 -19.61 -8.05 -27.31
C ASP A 121 -18.84 -8.13 -25.97
N ASN A 122 -17.74 -7.38 -25.79
CA ASN A 122 -16.95 -7.35 -24.54
C ASN A 122 -16.72 -5.91 -24.03
N PHE A 123 -17.64 -5.44 -23.19
CA PHE A 123 -17.57 -4.12 -22.57
C PHE A 123 -16.56 -4.07 -21.42
N ALA A 124 -15.34 -3.61 -21.69
CA ALA A 124 -14.38 -3.19 -20.66
C ALA A 124 -13.78 -1.83 -21.03
N TRP A 125 -14.29 -0.76 -20.41
CA TRP A 125 -13.90 0.62 -20.66
C TRP A 125 -12.53 0.94 -20.06
N LYS A 126 -11.48 0.77 -20.85
CA LYS A 126 -10.09 1.11 -20.49
C LYS A 126 -9.57 2.16 -21.47
N ILE A 127 -8.65 3.02 -21.02
CA ILE A 127 -7.96 3.92 -21.93
C ILE A 127 -7.00 3.08 -22.75
N ILE A 128 -7.25 2.97 -24.05
CA ILE A 128 -6.43 2.16 -24.94
C ILE A 128 -5.32 3.04 -25.50
N TYR A 129 -4.08 2.61 -25.33
CA TYR A 129 -2.94 3.25 -25.97
C TYR A 129 -2.19 2.30 -26.89
N LEU A 130 -1.56 2.85 -27.92
CA LEU A 130 -0.68 2.12 -28.82
C LEU A 130 0.74 2.09 -28.24
N GLU A 131 1.24 0.90 -27.96
CA GLU A 131 2.63 0.63 -27.59
C GLU A 131 3.29 -0.15 -28.74
N LYS A 132 4.26 0.44 -29.43
CA LYS A 132 5.00 -0.20 -30.54
C LYS A 132 4.09 -0.83 -31.62
N GLY A 133 2.92 -0.25 -31.85
CA GLY A 133 1.92 -0.74 -32.81
C GLY A 133 0.96 -1.80 -32.27
N ALA A 134 1.07 -2.21 -31.01
CA ALA A 134 0.12 -3.09 -30.33
C ALA A 134 -0.83 -2.29 -29.41
N CYS A 135 -2.10 -2.71 -29.34
CA CYS A 135 -3.09 -2.11 -28.44
C CYS A 135 -2.85 -2.58 -27.00
N ARG A 136 -2.72 -1.63 -26.07
CA ARG A 136 -2.64 -1.84 -24.61
C ARG A 136 -3.76 -1.09 -23.91
N THR A 137 -4.09 -1.49 -22.68
CA THR A 137 -5.17 -0.89 -21.91
C THR A 137 -4.67 -0.37 -20.57
N GLY A 138 -5.04 0.84 -20.17
CA GLY A 138 -4.69 1.39 -18.87
C GLY A 138 -5.72 2.31 -18.21
N LEU A 139 -5.43 2.67 -16.97
CA LEU A 139 -6.18 3.61 -16.14
C LEU A 139 -5.37 4.90 -16.03
N LEU A 140 -6.01 6.05 -16.24
CA LEU A 140 -5.39 7.34 -15.90
C LEU A 140 -5.42 7.46 -14.36
N PRO A 141 -4.28 7.43 -13.65
CA PRO A 141 -4.24 7.46 -12.18
C PRO A 141 -4.97 8.68 -11.59
N ALA A 142 -5.01 9.77 -12.36
CA ALA A 142 -5.66 11.02 -12.00
C ALA A 142 -7.19 10.93 -11.86
N THR A 143 -7.87 9.85 -12.29
CA THR A 143 -9.34 9.83 -12.27
C THR A 143 -9.95 9.18 -11.04
N GLY A 144 -9.25 8.24 -10.38
CA GLY A 144 -9.78 7.48 -9.24
C GLY A 144 -11.10 6.77 -9.52
N ALA A 145 -11.42 6.63 -10.80
CA ALA A 145 -12.63 6.06 -11.29
C ALA A 145 -12.32 5.23 -12.52
N GLY A 146 -13.02 4.12 -12.70
CA GLY A 146 -13.15 3.40 -13.97
C GLY A 146 -14.57 3.59 -14.50
N ALA A 147 -14.87 3.23 -15.75
CA ALA A 147 -16.28 3.28 -16.20
C ALA A 147 -17.00 1.95 -15.92
N GLY A 148 -18.27 2.03 -15.51
CA GLY A 148 -19.12 0.90 -15.14
C GLY A 148 -20.21 0.55 -16.19
N LYS A 149 -21.35 0.01 -15.72
CA LYS A 149 -22.45 -0.54 -16.53
C LYS A 149 -23.17 0.50 -17.42
N SER A 150 -23.22 0.27 -18.73
CA SER A 150 -24.00 1.10 -19.67
C SER A 150 -25.49 0.76 -19.68
N GLY A 151 -26.32 1.74 -20.06
CA GLY A 151 -27.77 1.54 -20.21
C GLY A 151 -28.55 1.44 -18.89
N VAL A 152 -27.97 1.92 -17.78
CA VAL A 152 -28.70 2.02 -16.50
C VAL A 152 -29.71 3.16 -16.61
N THR A 153 -30.97 2.88 -16.31
CA THR A 153 -32.00 3.92 -16.23
C THR A 153 -31.88 4.62 -14.89
N ILE A 154 -31.42 5.87 -14.93
CA ILE A 154 -31.32 6.73 -13.74
C ILE A 154 -32.66 7.44 -13.56
N ALA A 155 -33.30 7.22 -12.42
CA ALA A 155 -34.58 7.83 -12.09
C ALA A 155 -34.37 9.14 -11.32
N GLN A 156 -33.39 9.17 -10.43
CA GLN A 156 -33.10 10.32 -9.59
C GLN A 156 -31.60 10.63 -9.56
N LEU A 157 -31.27 11.88 -9.28
CA LEU A 157 -29.92 12.39 -9.12
C LEU A 157 -29.75 12.98 -7.72
N ARG A 158 -28.54 12.90 -7.18
CA ARG A 158 -28.13 13.65 -5.99
C ARG A 158 -26.83 14.37 -6.29
N VAL A 159 -26.85 15.70 -6.17
CA VAL A 159 -25.63 16.52 -6.27
C VAL A 159 -24.96 16.58 -4.90
N THR A 160 -23.65 16.34 -4.85
CA THR A 160 -22.92 16.24 -3.58
C THR A 160 -22.82 17.59 -2.86
N PRO A 161 -23.18 17.68 -1.56
CA PRO A 161 -22.98 18.89 -0.76
C PRO A 161 -21.52 19.30 -0.61
N GLY A 162 -21.27 20.61 -0.56
CA GLY A 162 -19.98 21.17 -0.12
C GLY A 162 -18.84 21.09 -1.14
N MET A 163 -19.12 20.67 -2.38
CA MET A 163 -18.15 20.75 -3.47
C MET A 163 -18.22 22.11 -4.16
N GLU A 164 -17.05 22.75 -4.35
CA GLU A 164 -16.95 24.07 -5.01
C GLU A 164 -17.53 24.06 -6.43
N LEU A 165 -17.28 23.01 -7.20
CA LEU A 165 -17.84 22.84 -8.55
C LEU A 165 -19.37 22.70 -8.56
N ALA A 166 -19.99 22.33 -7.44
CA ALA A 166 -21.44 22.27 -7.28
C ALA A 166 -22.03 23.48 -6.53
N ALA A 167 -21.21 24.48 -6.17
CA ALA A 167 -21.69 25.65 -5.46
C ALA A 167 -22.80 26.37 -6.25
N GLY A 168 -23.92 26.65 -5.59
CA GLY A 168 -25.10 27.26 -6.21
C GLY A 168 -26.06 26.28 -6.90
N ALA A 169 -25.65 25.03 -7.16
CA ALA A 169 -26.58 23.98 -7.58
C ALA A 169 -27.45 23.52 -6.40
N GLN A 170 -28.52 22.76 -6.66
CA GLN A 170 -29.41 22.18 -5.65
C GLN A 170 -28.74 20.99 -4.92
N THR A 171 -27.62 21.26 -4.24
CA THR A 171 -26.80 20.26 -3.55
C THR A 171 -27.54 19.61 -2.38
N GLY A 172 -27.21 18.34 -2.10
CA GLY A 172 -27.78 17.56 -0.99
C GLY A 172 -29.22 17.11 -1.18
N THR A 173 -29.91 17.60 -2.20
CA THR A 173 -31.30 17.23 -2.50
C THR A 173 -31.32 16.13 -3.55
N VAL A 174 -32.24 15.18 -3.41
CA VAL A 174 -32.55 14.19 -4.44
C VAL A 174 -33.48 14.83 -5.46
N LEU A 175 -33.06 14.88 -6.72
CA LEU A 175 -33.76 15.49 -7.85
C LEU A 175 -34.28 14.39 -8.76
N GLU A 176 -35.46 14.56 -9.33
CA GLU A 176 -35.92 13.70 -10.42
C GLU A 176 -35.03 13.92 -11.65
N MET A 177 -34.70 12.83 -12.36
CA MET A 177 -33.91 12.89 -13.58
C MET A 177 -34.69 13.69 -14.64
N PRO A 178 -34.15 14.81 -15.17
CA PRO A 178 -34.85 15.58 -16.18
C PRO A 178 -34.97 14.78 -17.47
N VAL A 179 -35.92 15.17 -18.32
CA VAL A 179 -36.09 14.60 -19.67
C VAL A 179 -35.77 15.65 -20.72
N ARG A 180 -35.30 15.20 -21.88
CA ARG A 180 -34.99 16.06 -23.03
C ARG A 180 -36.24 16.81 -23.52
N PRO A 181 -36.07 17.94 -24.20
CA PRO A 181 -37.13 18.52 -25.02
C PRO A 181 -37.71 17.46 -25.98
N GLY A 182 -38.98 17.10 -25.77
CA GLY A 182 -39.65 15.98 -26.48
C GLY A 182 -39.89 14.72 -25.64
N GLY A 183 -39.47 14.70 -24.37
CA GLY A 183 -39.84 13.67 -23.39
C GLY A 183 -38.97 12.41 -23.39
N LEU A 184 -37.88 12.39 -24.15
CA LEU A 184 -36.92 11.28 -24.13
C LEU A 184 -35.96 11.40 -22.93
N PRO A 185 -35.56 10.29 -22.29
CA PRO A 185 -34.57 10.34 -21.22
C PRO A 185 -33.18 10.71 -21.75
N TYR A 186 -32.36 11.31 -20.89
CA TYR A 186 -30.93 11.45 -21.15
C TYR A 186 -30.21 10.11 -20.93
N LEU A 187 -29.29 9.76 -21.83
CA LEU A 187 -28.51 8.54 -21.71
C LEU A 187 -27.38 8.76 -20.70
N CYS A 188 -27.35 7.94 -19.64
CA CYS A 188 -26.32 8.01 -18.60
C CYS A 188 -25.42 6.79 -18.61
N GLY A 189 -24.15 7.02 -18.26
CA GLY A 189 -23.24 5.97 -17.81
C GLY A 189 -22.96 6.05 -16.31
N VAL A 190 -22.46 4.97 -15.72
CA VAL A 190 -22.04 4.90 -14.32
C VAL A 190 -20.53 4.76 -14.23
N LEU A 191 -19.94 5.23 -13.14
CA LEU A 191 -18.51 5.13 -12.85
C LEU A 191 -18.27 4.08 -11.75
N HIS A 192 -17.22 3.28 -11.88
CA HIS A 192 -16.58 2.60 -10.75
C HIS A 192 -15.70 3.62 -10.04
N TYR A 193 -15.68 3.60 -8.70
CA TYR A 193 -15.02 4.61 -7.90
C TYR A 193 -14.05 3.96 -6.90
N PHE A 194 -12.83 4.50 -6.80
CA PHE A 194 -11.79 4.07 -5.86
C PHE A 194 -11.63 5.15 -4.77
N PRO A 195 -12.18 4.93 -3.56
CA PRO A 195 -12.13 5.93 -2.47
C PRO A 195 -10.71 6.29 -2.01
N VAL A 196 -9.73 5.43 -2.29
CA VAL A 196 -8.38 5.50 -1.72
C VAL A 196 -7.55 6.66 -2.26
N ILE A 197 -7.93 7.26 -3.40
CA ILE A 197 -7.11 8.31 -4.05
C ILE A 197 -7.72 9.71 -4.04
N GLY A 198 -8.60 10.00 -3.07
CA GLY A 198 -9.10 11.36 -2.86
C GLY A 198 -10.15 11.85 -3.86
N ALA A 199 -10.56 10.99 -4.80
CA ALA A 199 -11.69 11.25 -5.70
C ALA A 199 -12.96 11.59 -4.89
N ARG A 200 -13.87 12.41 -5.45
CA ARG A 200 -15.11 12.81 -4.78
C ARG A 200 -16.26 12.81 -5.80
N PRO A 201 -17.36 12.09 -5.53
CA PRO A 201 -18.50 12.14 -6.43
C PRO A 201 -19.09 13.55 -6.43
N LEU A 202 -19.28 14.12 -7.60
CA LEU A 202 -19.98 15.38 -7.81
C LEU A 202 -21.49 15.14 -7.98
N ILE A 203 -21.85 14.08 -8.70
CA ILE A 203 -23.23 13.65 -8.96
C ILE A 203 -23.34 12.15 -8.75
N MET A 204 -24.32 11.74 -7.95
CA MET A 204 -24.74 10.35 -7.78
C MET A 204 -26.07 10.12 -8.49
N GLY A 205 -26.13 9.09 -9.32
CA GLY A 205 -27.34 8.55 -9.92
C GLY A 205 -27.97 7.50 -9.02
N LEU A 206 -29.29 7.56 -8.90
CA LEU A 206 -30.10 6.61 -8.17
C LEU A 206 -31.01 5.93 -9.20
N PRO A 207 -30.77 4.64 -9.52
CA PRO A 207 -31.64 3.92 -10.43
C PRO A 207 -33.00 3.66 -9.75
N GLN A 208 -34.01 3.36 -10.57
CA GLN A 208 -35.28 2.87 -10.04
C GLN A 208 -35.06 1.50 -9.39
N ALA A 209 -35.57 1.29 -8.16
CA ALA A 209 -35.50 -0.01 -7.51
C ALA A 209 -36.25 -1.06 -8.35
N GLU A 210 -35.63 -2.22 -8.57
CA GLU A 210 -36.23 -3.32 -9.33
C GLU A 210 -37.39 -3.98 -8.56
N ASP A 211 -37.38 -3.89 -7.22
CA ASP A 211 -38.46 -4.28 -6.32
C ASP A 211 -38.46 -3.48 -5.00
N ASP A 212 -39.53 -3.62 -4.20
CA ASP A 212 -39.71 -2.91 -2.91
C ASP A 212 -38.78 -3.43 -1.79
N GLN A 213 -37.96 -4.46 -2.02
CA GLN A 213 -37.12 -5.10 -1.00
C GLN A 213 -35.63 -4.86 -1.19
N THR A 214 -35.21 -4.41 -2.38
CA THR A 214 -33.80 -4.22 -2.72
C THR A 214 -33.48 -2.72 -2.77
N GLU A 215 -32.68 -2.23 -1.83
CA GLU A 215 -32.16 -0.86 -1.91
C GLU A 215 -31.30 -0.71 -3.19
N ALA A 216 -31.70 0.20 -4.06
CA ALA A 216 -30.98 0.54 -5.27
C ALA A 216 -29.60 1.13 -4.92
N GLU A 217 -28.53 0.47 -5.38
CA GLU A 217 -27.16 0.97 -5.22
C GLU A 217 -26.98 2.28 -6.00
N SER A 218 -26.48 3.31 -5.33
CA SER A 218 -26.21 4.61 -5.96
C SER A 218 -24.91 4.55 -6.78
N TYR A 219 -24.93 5.12 -7.98
CA TYR A 219 -23.78 5.13 -8.87
C TYR A 219 -23.23 6.54 -9.07
N PRO A 220 -21.90 6.77 -9.00
CA PRO A 220 -21.36 8.05 -9.41
C PRO A 220 -21.52 8.25 -10.92
N LEU A 221 -22.02 9.42 -11.32
CA LEU A 221 -22.17 9.84 -12.72
C LEU A 221 -21.25 11.00 -13.09
N ALA A 222 -20.73 11.70 -12.09
CA ALA A 222 -19.67 12.68 -12.26
C ALA A 222 -18.74 12.61 -11.03
N VAL A 223 -17.43 12.54 -11.26
CA VAL A 223 -16.41 12.43 -10.20
C VAL A 223 -15.33 13.47 -10.45
N HIS A 224 -15.05 14.26 -9.42
CA HIS A 224 -13.91 15.17 -9.40
C HIS A 224 -12.75 14.51 -8.67
N ASN A 225 -11.55 14.73 -9.16
CA ASN A 225 -10.34 14.30 -8.49
C ASN A 225 -9.26 15.37 -8.57
N GLN A 226 -8.41 15.42 -7.54
CA GLN A 226 -7.20 16.24 -7.52
C GLN A 226 -6.00 15.31 -7.59
N TYR A 227 -5.09 15.59 -8.52
CA TYR A 227 -3.90 14.78 -8.73
C TYR A 227 -2.69 15.69 -8.93
N GLY A 228 -1.74 15.62 -7.99
CA GLY A 228 -0.69 16.64 -7.88
C GLY A 228 -1.31 18.02 -7.69
N ASP A 229 -0.86 18.99 -8.50
CA ASP A 229 -1.40 20.35 -8.49
C ASP A 229 -2.67 20.50 -9.37
N GLY A 230 -3.04 19.47 -10.14
CA GLY A 230 -4.08 19.56 -11.15
C GLY A 230 -5.43 19.00 -10.75
N ASN A 231 -6.39 19.18 -11.66
CA ASN A 231 -7.78 18.79 -11.46
C ASN A 231 -8.25 17.92 -12.62
N CYS A 232 -9.02 16.89 -12.31
CA CYS A 232 -9.72 16.08 -13.30
C CYS A 232 -11.20 15.98 -12.95
N LEU A 233 -12.07 16.23 -13.93
CA LEU A 233 -13.50 15.96 -13.83
C LEU A 233 -13.87 14.91 -14.89
N TRP A 234 -14.41 13.78 -14.43
CA TRP A 234 -15.00 12.78 -15.31
C TRP A 234 -16.51 12.84 -15.19
N VAL A 235 -17.19 13.05 -16.32
CA VAL A 235 -18.64 13.12 -16.44
C VAL A 235 -19.14 12.04 -17.41
N THR A 236 -20.08 11.21 -16.96
CA THR A 236 -20.78 10.20 -17.77
C THR A 236 -22.28 10.48 -17.91
N ILE A 237 -22.74 11.57 -17.29
CA ILE A 237 -24.07 12.17 -17.49
C ILE A 237 -23.96 13.28 -18.55
N PRO A 238 -24.95 13.49 -19.43
CA PRO A 238 -24.86 14.49 -20.49
C PRO A 238 -25.14 15.90 -19.93
N LEU A 239 -24.25 16.35 -19.04
CA LEU A 239 -24.40 17.54 -18.23
C LEU A 239 -24.47 18.81 -19.08
N ALA A 240 -23.61 18.92 -20.09
CA ALA A 240 -23.65 20.06 -21.01
C ALA A 240 -24.89 20.06 -21.92
N GLU A 241 -25.35 18.89 -22.38
CA GLU A 241 -26.61 18.77 -23.11
C GLU A 241 -27.79 19.26 -22.25
N MET A 242 -27.87 18.81 -21.00
CA MET A 242 -28.87 19.28 -20.03
C MET A 242 -28.80 20.80 -19.82
N ALA A 243 -27.61 21.38 -19.73
CA ALA A 243 -27.44 22.82 -19.58
C ALA A 243 -27.97 23.60 -20.81
N VAL A 244 -27.70 23.10 -22.02
CA VAL A 244 -28.23 23.65 -23.29
C VAL A 244 -29.77 23.55 -23.32
N ASP A 245 -30.32 22.44 -22.85
CA ASP A 245 -31.77 22.21 -22.76
C ASP A 245 -32.46 23.00 -21.63
N GLY A 246 -31.70 23.76 -20.82
CA GLY A 246 -32.25 24.66 -19.80
C GLY A 246 -32.40 24.05 -18.40
N VAL A 247 -31.68 22.96 -18.09
CA VAL A 247 -31.66 22.38 -16.75
C VAL A 247 -30.75 23.20 -15.82
N ASP A 248 -31.34 23.89 -14.84
CA ASP A 248 -30.66 24.89 -14.00
C ASP A 248 -29.45 24.35 -13.22
N PHE A 249 -29.57 23.18 -12.57
CA PHE A 249 -28.45 22.61 -11.80
C PHE A 249 -27.29 22.23 -12.72
N ALA A 250 -27.59 21.69 -13.91
CA ALA A 250 -26.59 21.29 -14.88
C ALA A 250 -25.85 22.51 -15.43
N ARG A 251 -26.60 23.57 -15.77
CA ARG A 251 -26.03 24.87 -16.16
C ARG A 251 -25.09 25.42 -15.11
N THR A 252 -25.51 25.43 -13.85
CA THR A 252 -24.67 25.94 -12.74
C THR A 252 -23.36 25.17 -12.61
N ILE A 253 -23.41 23.83 -12.69
CA ILE A 253 -22.19 23.01 -12.60
C ILE A 253 -21.29 23.23 -13.82
N VAL A 254 -21.85 23.26 -15.03
CA VAL A 254 -21.11 23.53 -16.28
C VAL A 254 -20.42 24.90 -16.21
N ASP A 255 -21.13 25.93 -15.76
CA ASP A 255 -20.58 27.28 -15.60
C ASP A 255 -19.42 27.29 -14.58
N ASN A 256 -19.58 26.62 -13.43
CA ASN A 256 -18.50 26.51 -12.43
C ASN A 256 -17.27 25.79 -12.98
N VAL A 257 -17.46 24.74 -13.76
CA VAL A 257 -16.37 23.99 -14.44
C VAL A 257 -15.65 24.89 -15.43
N ILE A 258 -16.38 25.62 -16.28
CA ILE A 258 -15.81 26.52 -17.28
C ILE A 258 -15.06 27.67 -16.61
N VAL A 259 -15.61 28.26 -15.55
CA VAL A 259 -14.93 29.30 -14.76
C VAL A 259 -13.63 28.77 -14.17
N SER A 260 -13.64 27.54 -13.65
CA SER A 260 -12.44 26.90 -13.09
C SER A 260 -11.38 26.65 -14.17
N MET A 261 -11.78 26.17 -15.35
CA MET A 261 -10.88 26.01 -16.49
C MET A 261 -10.29 27.35 -16.96
N ALA A 262 -11.13 28.38 -17.07
CA ALA A 262 -10.70 29.71 -17.52
C ALA A 262 -9.76 30.41 -16.52
N ALA A 263 -9.94 30.16 -15.23
CA ALA A 263 -9.06 30.65 -14.18
C ALA A 263 -7.76 29.85 -14.05
N ASN A 264 -7.68 28.65 -14.64
CA ASN A 264 -6.52 27.79 -14.52
C ASN A 264 -5.32 28.37 -15.28
N THR A 265 -4.17 28.42 -14.61
CA THR A 265 -2.92 28.80 -15.28
C THR A 265 -2.38 27.58 -16.03
N PRO A 266 -2.10 27.68 -17.34
CA PRO A 266 -1.50 26.59 -18.09
C PRO A 266 -0.20 26.10 -17.43
N PRO A 267 0.02 24.78 -17.32
CA PRO A 267 1.28 24.25 -16.82
C PRO A 267 2.47 24.72 -17.66
N PRO A 268 3.59 25.13 -17.07
CA PRO A 268 4.75 25.58 -17.85
C PRO A 268 5.41 24.40 -18.57
N ALA A 269 5.99 24.66 -19.74
CA ALA A 269 6.53 23.63 -20.64
C ALA A 269 7.64 22.78 -19.99
N ASP A 270 8.44 23.38 -19.10
CA ASP A 270 9.48 22.69 -18.35
C ASP A 270 8.90 21.62 -17.42
N ARG A 271 7.82 21.91 -16.68
CA ARG A 271 7.11 20.90 -15.87
C ARG A 271 6.46 19.82 -16.72
N LEU A 272 5.93 20.16 -17.90
CA LEU A 272 5.34 19.19 -18.83
C LEU A 272 6.37 18.29 -19.51
N SER A 273 7.63 18.69 -19.52
CA SER A 273 8.75 17.87 -20.01
C SER A 273 9.28 16.87 -18.96
N GLN A 274 8.91 17.03 -17.68
CA GLN A 274 9.34 16.16 -16.59
C GLN A 274 8.47 14.89 -16.53
N VAL A 275 9.04 13.76 -16.98
CA VAL A 275 8.39 12.43 -16.99
C VAL A 275 8.40 11.76 -15.60
N ILE A 276 9.16 12.34 -14.67
CA ILE A 276 9.52 11.79 -13.37
C ILE A 276 9.42 12.96 -12.38
N PRO A 277 8.76 12.82 -11.22
CA PRO A 277 8.84 13.86 -10.19
C PRO A 277 10.32 14.10 -9.86
N THR A 278 10.73 15.36 -9.76
CA THR A 278 12.09 15.65 -9.28
C THR A 278 12.25 15.11 -7.87
N ILE A 279 13.48 14.86 -7.43
CA ILE A 279 13.76 14.50 -6.03
C ILE A 279 13.13 15.53 -5.09
N GLU A 280 13.24 16.81 -5.41
CA GLU A 280 12.64 17.90 -4.62
C GLU A 280 11.11 17.76 -4.48
N GLN A 281 10.41 17.50 -5.58
CA GLN A 281 8.96 17.28 -5.55
C GLN A 281 8.60 16.02 -4.74
N ALA A 282 9.30 14.92 -4.98
CA ALA A 282 9.07 13.68 -4.23
C ALA A 282 9.32 13.86 -2.72
N MET A 283 10.33 14.65 -2.34
CA MET A 283 10.58 15.00 -0.94
C MET A 283 9.46 15.86 -0.34
N ALA A 284 8.96 16.84 -1.09
CA ALA A 284 7.85 17.68 -0.65
C ALA A 284 6.57 16.87 -0.43
N ASP A 285 6.22 16.00 -1.39
CA ASP A 285 5.06 15.13 -1.32
C ASP A 285 5.18 14.14 -0.15
N LEU A 286 6.38 13.57 0.05
CA LEU A 286 6.61 12.66 1.16
C LEU A 286 6.50 13.35 2.51
N LYS A 287 6.97 14.60 2.65
CA LYS A 287 6.79 15.39 3.89
C LYS A 287 5.32 15.66 4.16
N ALA A 288 4.54 15.97 3.13
CA ALA A 288 3.11 16.18 3.26
C ALA A 288 2.39 14.87 3.67
N HIS A 289 2.77 13.75 3.06
CA HIS A 289 2.24 12.43 3.41
C HIS A 289 2.58 12.03 4.85
N ASP A 290 3.84 12.19 5.25
CA ASP A 290 4.31 11.96 6.62
C ASP A 290 3.48 12.78 7.62
N ALA A 291 3.39 14.10 7.42
CA ALA A 291 2.63 14.99 8.28
C ALA A 291 1.13 14.65 8.34
N ALA A 292 0.53 14.20 7.25
CA ALA A 292 -0.87 13.81 7.21
C ALA A 292 -1.13 12.47 7.95
N PHE A 293 -0.20 11.52 7.88
CA PHE A 293 -0.39 10.20 8.46
C PHE A 293 -0.31 10.25 9.99
N ARG A 294 -1.46 10.12 10.66
CA ARG A 294 -1.60 10.22 12.12
C ARG A 294 -0.92 11.48 12.69
N GLY A 295 -0.99 12.60 11.96
CA GLY A 295 -0.40 13.87 12.35
C GLY A 295 1.12 13.83 12.45
N GLY A 296 1.78 13.08 11.57
CA GLY A 296 3.22 12.84 11.60
C GLY A 296 3.62 11.67 12.48
N ARG A 297 2.85 11.27 13.49
CA ARG A 297 3.35 10.36 14.54
C ARG A 297 3.60 8.92 14.08
N GLY A 298 3.12 8.53 12.89
CA GLY A 298 3.22 7.14 12.46
C GLY A 298 2.50 6.20 13.44
N TYR A 299 3.11 5.03 13.66
CA TYR A 299 2.78 4.08 14.71
C TYR A 299 3.78 4.12 15.88
N SER A 300 4.70 5.10 15.92
CA SER A 300 5.79 5.16 16.91
C SER A 300 5.37 5.25 18.38
N ASP A 301 4.10 5.51 18.67
CA ASP A 301 3.51 5.47 20.02
C ASP A 301 2.63 4.24 20.29
N SER A 302 2.66 3.26 19.38
CA SER A 302 2.00 1.97 19.60
C SER A 302 2.71 1.18 20.68
N VAL A 303 1.91 0.46 21.48
CA VAL A 303 2.39 -0.52 22.46
C VAL A 303 2.44 -1.94 21.87
N ASP A 304 2.04 -2.12 20.61
CA ASP A 304 1.99 -3.41 19.93
C ASP A 304 3.14 -3.52 18.92
N SER A 305 4.05 -4.47 19.15
CA SER A 305 5.18 -4.72 18.26
C SER A 305 4.76 -5.14 16.84
N ASP A 306 3.53 -5.62 16.63
CA ASP A 306 3.01 -5.89 15.29
C ASP A 306 2.84 -4.60 14.47
N GLU A 307 2.26 -3.56 15.10
CA GLU A 307 2.15 -2.24 14.47
C GLU A 307 3.52 -1.58 14.32
N LEU A 308 4.42 -1.75 15.30
CA LEU A 308 5.78 -1.22 15.22
C LEU A 308 6.62 -1.92 14.15
N GLY A 309 6.59 -3.25 14.10
CA GLY A 309 7.39 -4.08 13.19
C GLY A 309 6.95 -3.98 11.74
N TRP A 310 5.65 -4.05 11.47
CA TRP A 310 5.15 -3.99 10.09
C TRP A 310 4.83 -2.56 9.64
N GLY A 311 4.37 -1.70 10.55
CA GLY A 311 3.94 -0.34 10.26
C GLY A 311 5.04 0.71 10.45
N GLU A 312 5.62 0.79 11.66
CA GLU A 312 6.59 1.84 11.99
C GLU A 312 7.97 1.61 11.39
N ALA A 313 8.48 0.38 11.40
CA ALA A 313 9.79 0.05 10.83
C ALA A 313 9.89 0.42 9.34
N SER A 314 8.79 0.25 8.59
CA SER A 314 8.67 0.68 7.20
C SER A 314 8.85 2.20 7.04
N ARG A 315 8.38 3.00 8.01
CA ARG A 315 8.58 4.47 8.03
C ARG A 315 10.00 4.84 8.41
N LEU A 316 10.59 4.19 9.41
CA LEU A 316 11.99 4.41 9.78
C LEU A 316 12.93 4.14 8.59
N LEU A 317 12.68 3.06 7.85
CA LEU A 317 13.42 2.74 6.64
C LEU A 317 13.18 3.76 5.52
N MET A 318 11.94 4.21 5.33
CA MET A 318 11.61 5.29 4.40
C MET A 318 12.35 6.59 4.76
N TYR A 319 12.44 6.97 6.04
CA TYR A 319 13.20 8.14 6.47
C TYR A 319 14.68 8.01 6.14
N MET A 320 15.29 6.85 6.38
CA MET A 320 16.68 6.60 5.98
C MET A 320 16.89 6.71 4.48
N GLN A 321 15.99 6.16 3.68
CA GLN A 321 16.06 6.24 2.21
C GLN A 321 15.86 7.68 1.72
N ALA A 322 14.90 8.40 2.27
CA ALA A 322 14.66 9.80 1.95
C ALA A 322 15.87 10.69 2.30
N TRP A 323 16.51 10.45 3.46
CA TRP A 323 17.77 11.12 3.80
C TRP A 323 18.89 10.78 2.82
N ARG A 324 19.12 9.51 2.48
CA ARG A 324 20.17 9.11 1.53
C ARG A 324 20.02 9.78 0.16
N VAL A 325 18.79 9.91 -0.31
CA VAL A 325 18.50 10.51 -1.63
C VAL A 325 18.58 12.04 -1.60
N SER A 326 18.17 12.69 -0.50
CA SER A 326 18.03 14.15 -0.45
C SER A 326 19.11 14.90 0.34
N GLY A 327 19.79 14.23 1.27
CA GLY A 327 20.64 14.84 2.29
C GLY A 327 19.88 15.68 3.33
N ASP A 328 18.54 15.71 3.31
CA ASP A 328 17.76 16.60 4.17
C ASP A 328 17.67 16.06 5.61
N SER A 329 18.16 16.84 6.56
CA SER A 329 18.15 16.49 7.99
C SER A 329 16.75 16.37 8.59
N TYR A 330 15.69 16.86 7.92
CA TYR A 330 14.31 16.61 8.32
C TYR A 330 14.08 15.11 8.55
N TRP A 331 14.56 14.25 7.65
CA TRP A 331 14.30 12.81 7.73
C TRP A 331 15.04 12.14 8.89
N THR A 332 16.26 12.56 9.19
CA THR A 332 17.00 12.04 10.35
C THR A 332 16.42 12.56 11.67
N ASP A 333 15.90 13.79 11.70
CA ASP A 333 15.14 14.31 12.84
C ASP A 333 13.89 13.48 13.11
N ARG A 334 13.10 13.16 12.06
CA ARG A 334 11.90 12.31 12.19
C ARG A 334 12.25 10.91 12.67
N LEU A 335 13.31 10.30 12.13
CA LEU A 335 13.76 8.99 12.59
C LEU A 335 14.10 9.00 14.08
N VAL A 336 14.89 9.97 14.55
CA VAL A 336 15.26 10.08 15.96
C VAL A 336 14.03 10.29 16.83
N GLU A 337 13.14 11.21 16.45
CA GLU A 337 11.89 11.50 17.19
C GLU A 337 10.99 10.26 17.32
N HIS A 338 10.85 9.50 16.24
CA HIS A 338 10.01 8.30 16.23
C HIS A 338 10.64 7.18 17.04
N PHE A 339 11.94 6.93 16.87
CA PHE A 339 12.61 5.86 17.59
C PHE A 339 12.72 6.15 19.09
N ASP A 340 12.96 7.40 19.50
CA ASP A 340 12.93 7.79 20.92
C ASP A 340 11.55 7.51 21.56
N ARG A 341 10.44 7.71 20.83
CA ARG A 341 9.10 7.33 21.31
C ARG A 341 8.94 5.82 21.44
N MET A 342 9.46 5.05 20.49
CA MET A 342 9.41 3.59 20.56
C MET A 342 10.23 3.04 21.73
N ILE A 343 11.42 3.61 21.99
CA ILE A 343 12.28 3.26 23.14
C ILE A 343 11.53 3.46 24.45
N ALA A 344 10.72 4.53 24.56
CA ALA A 344 9.93 4.79 25.77
C ALA A 344 8.88 3.69 26.07
N GLY A 345 8.54 2.86 25.08
CA GLY A 345 7.63 1.72 25.22
C GLY A 345 8.31 0.37 25.49
N LEU A 346 9.64 0.32 25.58
CA LEU A 346 10.37 -0.91 25.85
C LEU A 346 10.08 -1.47 27.25
N SER A 347 10.02 -2.80 27.36
CA SER A 347 9.87 -3.50 28.64
C SER A 347 10.49 -4.90 28.59
N ASP A 348 10.68 -5.51 29.77
CA ASP A 348 11.16 -6.89 29.98
C ASP A 348 10.04 -7.68 30.69
N PRO A 349 9.12 -8.32 29.94
CA PRO A 349 7.93 -8.95 30.50
C PRO A 349 8.21 -10.37 31.01
N ASP A 350 9.22 -11.05 30.47
CA ASP A 350 9.58 -12.43 30.78
C ASP A 350 10.74 -12.51 31.79
N GLY A 351 11.34 -11.37 32.15
CA GLY A 351 12.35 -11.24 33.19
C GLY A 351 13.70 -11.80 32.75
N ASP A 352 13.96 -11.84 31.45
CA ASP A 352 15.18 -12.40 30.86
C ASP A 352 16.37 -11.43 30.89
N GLY A 353 16.13 -10.18 31.29
CA GLY A 353 17.12 -9.11 31.39
C GLY A 353 17.27 -8.29 30.10
N TYR A 354 16.52 -8.62 29.05
CA TYR A 354 16.52 -7.91 27.78
C TYR A 354 15.23 -7.11 27.60
N LEU A 355 15.38 -5.94 26.97
CA LEU A 355 14.25 -5.09 26.63
C LEU A 355 13.74 -5.46 25.24
N GLY A 356 12.44 -5.30 25.03
CA GLY A 356 11.88 -5.30 23.69
C GLY A 356 10.42 -4.88 23.63
N TRP A 357 9.86 -5.03 22.44
CA TRP A 357 8.47 -4.76 22.14
C TRP A 357 7.71 -6.07 22.01
N GLN A 358 6.43 -6.06 22.41
CA GLN A 358 5.65 -7.28 22.45
C GLN A 358 4.37 -7.18 21.65
N THR A 359 3.85 -8.32 21.21
CA THR A 359 2.52 -8.44 20.64
C THR A 359 1.80 -9.66 21.20
N ILE A 360 0.48 -9.58 21.23
CA ILE A 360 -0.36 -10.75 21.48
C ILE A 360 -0.83 -11.42 20.18
N THR A 361 -0.69 -10.76 19.03
CA THR A 361 -1.27 -11.14 17.72
C THR A 361 -0.89 -12.57 17.31
N TYR A 362 0.28 -13.02 17.74
CA TYR A 362 0.86 -14.31 17.38
C TYR A 362 0.93 -15.30 18.54
N THR A 363 0.24 -14.99 19.62
CA THR A 363 0.25 -15.79 20.85
C THR A 363 -1.11 -16.40 21.10
N ASP A 364 -1.16 -17.61 21.66
CA ASP A 364 -2.41 -18.29 21.99
C ASP A 364 -2.72 -18.11 23.48
N ALA A 365 -3.99 -17.83 23.79
CA ALA A 365 -4.56 -18.25 25.05
C ALA A 365 -4.85 -19.76 25.01
N LEU A 366 -4.74 -20.43 26.15
CA LEU A 366 -4.80 -21.89 26.22
C LEU A 366 -5.90 -22.36 27.16
N GLY A 367 -6.47 -23.52 26.85
CA GLY A 367 -7.42 -24.23 27.71
C GLY A 367 -7.07 -25.72 27.83
N TRP A 368 -7.15 -26.27 29.04
CA TRP A 368 -6.93 -27.68 29.36
C TRP A 368 -8.21 -28.30 29.88
N PRO A 369 -9.03 -28.87 28.99
CA PRO A 369 -10.18 -29.62 29.40
C PRO A 369 -9.73 -30.96 30.00
N SER A 370 -10.34 -31.37 31.11
CA SER A 370 -10.09 -32.67 31.73
C SER A 370 -11.34 -33.20 32.42
N ALA A 371 -11.48 -34.51 32.50
CA ALA A 371 -12.55 -35.14 33.26
C ALA A 371 -12.13 -35.29 34.73
N ALA A 372 -13.03 -34.94 35.66
CA ALA A 372 -12.79 -35.17 37.07
C ALA A 372 -12.78 -36.68 37.39
N PRO A 373 -12.02 -37.12 38.41
CA PRO A 373 -12.05 -38.51 38.82
C PRO A 373 -13.43 -38.88 39.38
N GLY A 374 -13.90 -40.09 39.05
CA GLY A 374 -15.16 -40.63 39.59
C GLY A 374 -16.41 -40.38 38.75
N ASN A 375 -16.28 -39.84 37.54
CA ASN A 375 -17.38 -39.78 36.57
C ASN A 375 -17.92 -41.20 36.29
N ARG A 376 -19.25 -41.31 36.25
CA ARG A 376 -19.99 -42.57 36.06
C ARG A 376 -20.46 -42.75 34.63
N GLY A 377 -20.70 -41.66 33.90
CA GLY A 377 -21.01 -41.68 32.48
C GLY A 377 -19.76 -41.90 31.63
N ASP A 378 -19.97 -42.09 30.32
CA ASP A 378 -18.89 -42.26 29.33
C ASP A 378 -18.49 -40.93 28.66
N GLY A 379 -18.89 -39.81 29.27
CA GLY A 379 -18.62 -38.46 28.79
C GLY A 379 -17.13 -38.15 28.62
N ARG A 380 -16.76 -37.57 27.48
CA ARG A 380 -15.39 -37.16 27.15
C ARG A 380 -15.36 -35.69 26.77
N ILE A 381 -14.43 -34.95 27.34
CA ILE A 381 -14.22 -33.54 27.01
C ILE A 381 -13.07 -33.42 26.00
N GLU A 382 -13.30 -32.67 24.92
CA GLU A 382 -12.40 -32.58 23.77
C GLU A 382 -12.32 -31.13 23.25
N PRO A 383 -11.21 -30.73 22.61
CA PRO A 383 -9.92 -31.44 22.52
C PRO A 383 -9.14 -31.43 23.85
N GLU A 384 -8.06 -32.22 23.95
CA GLU A 384 -7.17 -32.21 25.14
C GLU A 384 -6.46 -30.86 25.39
N LEU A 385 -6.36 -30.03 24.34
CA LEU A 385 -5.83 -28.67 24.39
C LEU A 385 -6.64 -27.77 23.46
N VAL A 386 -7.20 -26.69 24.00
CA VAL A 386 -7.80 -25.61 23.23
C VAL A 386 -6.78 -24.49 23.04
N ARG A 387 -6.64 -23.99 21.81
CA ARG A 387 -5.82 -22.82 21.47
C ARG A 387 -6.71 -21.71 20.92
N ALA A 388 -6.62 -20.53 21.50
CA ALA A 388 -7.37 -19.34 21.10
C ALA A 388 -6.41 -18.19 20.81
N ARG A 389 -6.07 -18.02 19.54
CA ARG A 389 -5.09 -17.01 19.09
C ARG A 389 -5.53 -15.59 19.41
N ALA A 390 -4.61 -14.79 19.93
CA ALA A 390 -4.77 -13.36 20.27
C ALA A 390 -5.99 -13.05 21.15
N ASN A 391 -6.46 -14.02 21.96
CA ASN A 391 -7.72 -13.88 22.67
C ASN A 391 -7.54 -13.36 24.10
N ARG A 392 -7.94 -12.10 24.33
CA ARG A 392 -7.91 -11.42 25.63
C ARG A 392 -9.09 -11.76 26.54
N GLU A 393 -10.12 -12.44 26.04
CA GLU A 393 -11.27 -12.85 26.86
C GLU A 393 -10.92 -14.01 27.80
N VAL A 394 -9.86 -14.76 27.50
CA VAL A 394 -9.36 -15.83 28.35
C VAL A 394 -8.60 -15.23 29.52
N THR A 395 -9.16 -15.37 30.72
CA THR A 395 -8.68 -14.72 31.95
C THR A 395 -7.60 -15.50 32.70
N GLY A 396 -7.33 -16.75 32.32
CA GLY A 396 -6.44 -17.65 33.07
C GLY A 396 -7.12 -18.34 34.27
N HIS A 397 -8.45 -18.21 34.41
CA HIS A 397 -9.21 -18.87 35.47
C HIS A 397 -9.41 -20.37 35.21
N SER A 398 -9.91 -21.06 36.22
CA SER A 398 -10.35 -22.45 36.18
C SER A 398 -11.87 -22.56 36.29
N TYR A 399 -12.47 -23.40 35.46
CA TYR A 399 -13.92 -23.55 35.37
C TYR A 399 -14.33 -25.00 35.68
N LEU A 400 -15.43 -25.15 36.41
CA LEU A 400 -16.07 -26.43 36.68
C LEU A 400 -17.33 -26.54 35.81
N ILE A 401 -17.44 -27.65 35.07
CA ILE A 401 -18.63 -28.06 34.35
C ILE A 401 -19.22 -29.24 35.09
N GLU A 402 -20.40 -29.08 35.68
CA GLU A 402 -21.08 -30.13 36.43
C GLU A 402 -22.40 -30.51 35.75
N PHE A 403 -22.57 -31.81 35.49
CA PHE A 403 -23.83 -32.34 34.99
C PHE A 403 -24.83 -32.47 36.13
N THR A 404 -25.81 -31.58 36.19
CA THR A 404 -26.87 -31.61 37.21
C THR A 404 -27.87 -32.72 36.94
N GLU A 405 -28.11 -33.02 35.65
CA GLU A 405 -28.92 -34.12 35.14
C GLU A 405 -28.24 -34.72 33.89
N ALA A 406 -28.61 -35.93 33.44
CA ALA A 406 -27.97 -36.58 32.28
C ALA A 406 -28.09 -35.81 30.95
N GLY A 407 -28.94 -34.78 30.90
CA GLY A 407 -29.14 -33.90 29.74
C GLY A 407 -28.94 -32.43 30.04
N LYS A 408 -28.34 -32.06 31.18
CA LYS A 408 -28.10 -30.67 31.57
C LYS A 408 -26.77 -30.48 32.29
N TYR A 409 -26.13 -29.34 32.08
CA TYR A 409 -24.90 -28.97 32.79
C TYR A 409 -24.96 -27.53 33.31
N SER A 410 -24.14 -27.24 34.31
CA SER A 410 -23.88 -25.88 34.80
C SER A 410 -22.38 -25.60 34.76
N ILE A 411 -22.00 -24.33 34.57
CA ILE A 411 -20.60 -23.89 34.53
C ILE A 411 -20.37 -22.86 35.61
N THR A 412 -19.33 -23.08 36.43
CA THR A 412 -18.90 -22.16 37.48
C THR A 412 -17.43 -21.79 37.27
N ASP A 413 -17.15 -20.49 37.25
CA ASP A 413 -15.80 -19.95 37.40
C ASP A 413 -15.35 -20.14 38.86
N ARG A 414 -14.32 -20.94 39.07
CA ARG A 414 -13.87 -21.33 40.41
C ARG A 414 -13.03 -20.26 41.10
N ASP A 415 -12.39 -19.39 40.33
CA ASP A 415 -11.49 -18.37 40.87
C ASP A 415 -12.27 -17.24 41.52
N ILE A 416 -13.40 -16.85 40.92
CA ILE A 416 -14.27 -15.77 41.43
C ILE A 416 -15.64 -16.24 41.93
N GLY A 417 -15.97 -17.53 41.77
CA GLY A 417 -17.24 -18.12 42.20
C GLY A 417 -18.45 -17.71 41.35
N ALA A 418 -18.23 -17.21 40.12
CA ALA A 418 -19.31 -16.76 39.24
C ALA A 418 -19.95 -17.95 38.51
N VAL A 419 -21.29 -17.98 38.44
CA VAL A 419 -22.03 -18.97 37.63
C VAL A 419 -22.19 -18.42 36.23
N LEU A 420 -21.60 -19.11 35.25
CA LEU A 420 -21.59 -18.71 33.84
C LEU A 420 -22.74 -19.33 33.04
N ALA A 421 -23.16 -20.54 33.44
CA ALA A 421 -24.28 -21.26 32.86
C ALA A 421 -24.98 -22.08 33.95
N ILE A 422 -26.30 -22.16 33.89
CA ILE A 422 -27.11 -22.96 34.84
C ILE A 422 -28.09 -23.84 34.09
N ASP A 423 -28.03 -25.15 34.37
CA ASP A 423 -28.95 -26.16 33.82
C ASP A 423 -29.14 -26.07 32.28
N GLU A 424 -28.08 -25.71 31.56
CA GLU A 424 -28.08 -25.62 30.11
C GLU A 424 -28.27 -27.01 29.50
N ALA A 425 -29.08 -27.09 28.45
CA ALA A 425 -29.35 -28.35 27.76
C ALA A 425 -28.07 -28.91 27.13
N TYR A 426 -27.79 -30.18 27.41
CA TYR A 426 -26.67 -30.90 26.84
C TYR A 426 -27.09 -31.69 25.60
N ARG A 427 -26.27 -31.61 24.55
CA ARG A 427 -26.28 -32.56 23.44
C ARG A 427 -24.86 -33.03 23.18
N SER A 428 -24.68 -34.35 23.08
CA SER A 428 -23.37 -34.95 22.83
C SER A 428 -22.71 -34.38 21.58
N GLY A 429 -21.49 -33.87 21.75
CA GLY A 429 -20.67 -33.32 20.67
C GLY A 429 -21.03 -31.89 20.26
N GLU A 430 -22.03 -31.27 20.90
CA GLU A 430 -22.31 -29.86 20.68
C GLU A 430 -21.22 -28.98 21.32
N GLN A 431 -20.89 -27.88 20.63
CA GLN A 431 -19.88 -26.94 21.09
C GLN A 431 -20.41 -26.13 22.28
N ILE A 432 -19.68 -26.18 23.39
CA ILE A 432 -19.92 -25.37 24.58
C ILE A 432 -19.05 -24.10 24.45
N SER A 433 -19.66 -22.93 24.64
CA SER A 433 -19.01 -21.62 24.48
C SER A 433 -19.34 -20.60 25.58
N SER A 434 -19.97 -21.06 26.68
CA SER A 434 -20.36 -20.21 27.81
C SER A 434 -19.16 -19.74 28.66
N ILE A 435 -17.94 -20.22 28.36
CA ILE A 435 -16.68 -19.74 28.93
C ILE A 435 -16.07 -18.72 27.96
N PRO A 436 -15.84 -17.46 28.37
CA PRO A 436 -15.31 -16.43 27.48
C PRO A 436 -14.02 -16.86 26.76
N GLY A 437 -13.98 -16.64 25.45
CA GLY A 437 -12.83 -16.93 24.59
C GLY A 437 -12.45 -18.41 24.37
N ILE A 438 -13.05 -19.39 25.06
CA ILE A 438 -12.73 -20.81 24.91
C ILE A 438 -13.94 -21.62 24.44
N LYS A 439 -13.70 -22.49 23.46
CA LYS A 439 -14.70 -23.40 22.90
C LYS A 439 -14.20 -24.84 23.01
N PHE A 440 -15.07 -25.74 23.45
CA PHE A 440 -14.78 -27.16 23.60
C PHE A 440 -16.07 -27.97 23.40
N THR A 441 -15.95 -29.29 23.34
CA THR A 441 -17.08 -30.21 23.25
C THR A 441 -17.04 -31.21 24.39
N ILE A 442 -18.22 -31.67 24.80
CA ILE A 442 -18.35 -32.90 25.59
C ILE A 442 -19.15 -33.89 24.75
N SER A 443 -18.59 -35.07 24.50
CA SER A 443 -19.21 -36.15 23.74
C SER A 443 -19.55 -37.34 24.66
N GLY A 444 -20.50 -38.19 24.25
CA GLY A 444 -20.98 -39.33 25.03
C GLY A 444 -22.17 -38.99 25.92
N THR A 445 -22.37 -39.78 26.96
CA THR A 445 -23.52 -39.75 27.87
C THR A 445 -23.05 -39.55 29.31
N PRO A 446 -22.70 -38.31 29.71
CA PRO A 446 -22.43 -37.96 31.09
C PRO A 446 -23.61 -38.31 32.00
N ALA A 447 -23.33 -38.87 33.17
CA ALA A 447 -24.33 -39.12 34.20
C ALA A 447 -24.53 -37.87 35.07
N ALA A 448 -25.68 -37.78 35.73
CA ALA A 448 -25.87 -36.76 36.78
C ALA A 448 -24.78 -36.89 37.86
N GLY A 449 -24.15 -35.77 38.20
CA GLY A 449 -23.00 -35.66 39.10
C GLY A 449 -21.63 -35.81 38.43
N ASP A 450 -21.56 -36.10 37.13
CA ASP A 450 -20.29 -36.10 36.40
C ASP A 450 -19.74 -34.67 36.29
N ARG A 451 -18.42 -34.54 36.41
CA ARG A 451 -17.72 -33.26 36.42
C ARG A 451 -16.58 -33.22 35.43
N PHE A 452 -16.43 -32.08 34.78
CA PHE A 452 -15.31 -31.77 33.91
C PHE A 452 -14.71 -30.44 34.36
N GLU A 453 -13.41 -30.29 34.20
CA GLU A 453 -12.68 -29.07 34.54
C GLU A 453 -12.06 -28.48 33.28
N LEU A 454 -12.06 -27.15 33.19
CA LEU A 454 -11.29 -26.42 32.20
C LEU A 454 -10.36 -25.46 32.95
N ARG A 455 -9.07 -25.75 32.99
CA ARG A 455 -8.07 -24.75 33.37
C ARG A 455 -7.74 -23.90 32.16
N THR A 456 -7.57 -22.60 32.32
CA THR A 456 -7.14 -21.72 31.21
C THR A 456 -5.86 -20.97 31.54
N GLU A 457 -5.18 -20.46 30.51
CA GLU A 457 -4.06 -19.53 30.62
C GLU A 457 -4.35 -18.37 29.68
N ALA A 458 -4.22 -17.15 30.21
CA ALA A 458 -4.46 -15.94 29.45
C ALA A 458 -3.44 -15.79 28.34
N VAL A 459 -3.81 -15.05 27.30
CA VAL A 459 -2.85 -14.65 26.28
C VAL A 459 -1.77 -13.77 26.90
N HIS A 460 -0.51 -14.09 26.63
CA HIS A 460 0.64 -13.30 27.11
C HIS A 460 1.33 -12.61 25.95
N PRO A 461 1.60 -11.29 26.06
CA PRO A 461 2.38 -10.59 25.05
C PRO A 461 3.78 -11.22 24.95
N LEU A 462 4.27 -11.41 23.73
CA LEU A 462 5.56 -12.01 23.44
C LEU A 462 6.36 -11.12 22.50
N GLU A 463 7.68 -11.18 22.62
CA GLU A 463 8.62 -10.59 21.68
C GLU A 463 8.82 -11.50 20.46
N TRP A 464 9.10 -10.89 19.31
CA TRP A 464 9.23 -11.60 18.04
C TRP A 464 10.48 -11.16 17.29
N ALA A 465 11.36 -12.12 16.96
CA ALA A 465 12.65 -11.84 16.31
C ALA A 465 12.50 -11.08 14.99
N VAL A 466 11.42 -11.33 14.24
CA VAL A 466 11.13 -10.60 13.00
C VAL A 466 10.74 -9.14 13.22
N HIS A 467 10.04 -8.83 14.31
CA HIS A 467 9.70 -7.44 14.65
C HIS A 467 10.96 -6.70 15.07
N ASP A 468 11.76 -7.30 15.95
CA ASP A 468 13.05 -6.74 16.35
C ASP A 468 13.95 -6.53 15.13
N GLY A 469 14.07 -7.52 14.23
CA GLY A 469 14.89 -7.42 13.02
C GLY A 469 14.39 -6.40 11.99
N THR A 470 13.07 -6.21 11.87
CA THR A 470 12.51 -5.17 10.98
C THR A 470 12.71 -3.77 11.56
N ILE A 471 12.54 -3.59 12.87
CA ILE A 471 12.71 -2.31 13.57
C ILE A 471 14.20 -1.92 13.68
N THR A 472 15.07 -2.84 14.08
CA THR A 472 16.48 -2.54 14.35
C THR A 472 17.28 -2.30 13.08
N TYR A 473 16.89 -2.87 11.94
CA TYR A 473 17.60 -2.67 10.66
C TYR A 473 17.73 -1.20 10.24
N PRO A 474 16.66 -0.39 10.11
CA PRO A 474 16.78 1.03 9.78
C PRO A 474 17.54 1.84 10.83
N ILE A 475 17.53 1.41 12.10
CA ILE A 475 18.32 2.05 13.16
C ILE A 475 19.80 1.72 13.03
N ALA A 476 20.16 0.49 12.67
CA ALA A 476 21.54 0.13 12.35
C ALA A 476 22.04 0.95 11.15
N LEU A 477 21.22 1.14 10.11
CA LEU A 477 21.57 2.02 8.98
C LEU A 477 21.78 3.47 9.42
N PHE A 478 21.03 3.96 10.40
CA PHE A 478 21.22 5.29 10.97
C PHE A 478 22.56 5.38 11.73
N VAL A 479 22.86 4.43 12.62
CA VAL A 479 24.14 4.36 13.35
C VAL A 479 25.32 4.35 12.37
N ASP A 480 25.23 3.48 11.37
CA ASP A 480 26.21 3.33 10.30
C ASP A 480 26.39 4.62 9.48
N ALA A 481 25.31 5.32 9.16
CA ALA A 481 25.37 6.61 8.46
C ALA A 481 26.02 7.71 9.31
N VAL A 482 25.65 7.82 10.59
CA VAL A 482 26.18 8.84 11.52
C VAL A 482 27.67 8.67 11.78
N THR A 483 28.15 7.42 11.79
CA THR A 483 29.59 7.14 12.01
C THR A 483 30.46 7.47 10.80
N ARG A 484 29.90 7.52 9.58
CA ARG A 484 30.66 7.81 8.35
C ARG A 484 30.46 9.21 7.79
N ASP A 485 29.32 9.85 8.05
CA ASP A 485 29.04 11.21 7.59
C ASP A 485 29.35 12.24 8.68
N HIS A 486 30.34 13.11 8.45
CA HIS A 486 30.74 14.14 9.42
C HIS A 486 29.61 15.09 9.82
N THR A 487 28.70 15.43 8.91
CA THR A 487 27.58 16.35 9.20
C THR A 487 26.56 15.68 10.12
N LEU A 488 26.29 14.40 9.88
CA LEU A 488 25.46 13.62 10.80
C LEU A 488 26.17 13.36 12.12
N HIS A 489 27.46 13.07 12.09
CA HIS A 489 28.28 12.81 13.27
C HIS A 489 28.23 13.97 14.26
N ASP A 490 28.43 15.20 13.78
CA ASP A 490 28.40 16.41 14.60
C ASP A 490 27.05 16.61 15.31
N ARG A 491 25.95 16.13 14.72
CA ARG A 491 24.60 16.31 15.23
C ARG A 491 24.09 15.15 16.07
N TYR A 492 24.44 13.92 15.69
CA TYR A 492 23.78 12.70 16.18
C TYR A 492 24.73 11.65 16.75
N SER A 493 26.04 11.90 16.84
CA SER A 493 27.01 10.94 17.42
C SER A 493 26.55 10.34 18.74
N GLN A 494 26.12 11.17 19.70
CA GLN A 494 25.60 10.69 20.98
C GLN A 494 24.38 9.76 20.80
N LYS A 495 23.44 10.12 19.90
CA LYS A 495 22.27 9.29 19.62
C LYS A 495 22.64 7.98 18.95
N ALA A 496 23.59 7.99 18.03
CA ALA A 496 24.10 6.79 17.39
C ALA A 496 24.79 5.86 18.40
N GLU A 497 25.56 6.39 19.36
CA GLU A 497 26.16 5.61 20.44
C GLU A 497 25.08 4.99 21.35
N GLU A 498 24.08 5.77 21.76
CA GLU A 498 22.94 5.29 22.55
C GLU A 498 22.19 4.16 21.82
N TYR A 499 21.91 4.33 20.54
CA TYR A 499 21.20 3.33 19.74
C TYR A 499 22.05 2.09 19.47
N ALA A 500 23.33 2.24 19.14
CA ALA A 500 24.25 1.11 18.97
C ALA A 500 24.31 0.25 20.24
N ALA A 501 24.40 0.88 21.41
CA ALA A 501 24.37 0.18 22.69
C ALA A 501 23.06 -0.55 22.92
N LEU A 502 21.92 0.10 22.66
CA LEU A 502 20.61 -0.54 22.77
C LEU A 502 20.49 -1.77 21.85
N LEU A 503 20.89 -1.63 20.57
CA LEU A 503 20.87 -2.70 19.57
C LEU A 503 21.71 -3.90 20.02
N ARG A 504 22.96 -3.66 20.44
CA ARG A 504 23.87 -4.70 20.94
C ARG A 504 23.32 -5.37 22.20
N ASP A 505 22.97 -4.58 23.20
CA ASP A 505 22.76 -5.08 24.57
C ASP A 505 21.36 -5.63 24.80
N HIS A 506 20.36 -5.27 23.99
CA HIS A 506 18.97 -5.72 24.17
C HIS A 506 18.34 -6.43 22.98
N PHE A 507 18.92 -6.35 21.78
CA PHE A 507 18.35 -6.99 20.59
C PHE A 507 19.22 -8.09 20.03
N LEU A 508 20.49 -7.81 19.70
CA LEU A 508 21.37 -8.81 19.10
C LEU A 508 21.70 -9.94 20.10
N LYS A 509 22.20 -9.58 21.29
CA LYS A 509 22.50 -10.56 22.36
C LYS A 509 21.29 -11.38 22.81
N LYS A 510 20.10 -10.76 22.84
CA LYS A 510 18.85 -11.42 23.27
C LYS A 510 18.57 -12.70 22.49
N TRP A 511 18.69 -12.64 21.16
CA TRP A 511 18.34 -13.76 20.30
C TRP A 511 19.41 -14.85 20.22
N GLU A 512 20.61 -14.64 20.76
CA GLU A 512 21.67 -15.67 20.80
C GLU A 512 21.26 -16.91 21.61
N ARG A 513 20.32 -16.78 22.56
CA ARG A 513 19.73 -17.93 23.27
C ARG A 513 19.01 -18.93 22.35
N CYS A 514 18.63 -18.47 21.16
CA CYS A 514 17.97 -19.26 20.11
C CYS A 514 18.94 -19.69 19.00
N TRP A 515 20.24 -19.35 19.09
CA TRP A 515 21.23 -19.68 18.07
C TRP A 515 21.60 -21.17 18.09
N VAL A 516 21.67 -21.76 16.90
CA VAL A 516 22.21 -23.11 16.70
C VAL A 516 23.10 -23.15 15.46
N GLU A 517 24.14 -23.98 15.52
CA GLU A 517 25.03 -24.25 14.38
C GLU A 517 24.83 -25.72 13.96
N PRO A 518 23.97 -26.01 12.98
CA PRO A 518 23.66 -27.37 12.59
C PRO A 518 24.85 -28.08 11.93
N GLU A 519 25.69 -27.33 11.24
CA GLU A 519 26.87 -27.81 10.51
C GLU A 519 28.00 -26.77 10.60
N GLU A 520 29.23 -27.18 10.32
CA GLU A 520 30.39 -26.28 10.33
C GLU A 520 30.17 -25.10 9.37
N GLY A 521 30.22 -23.88 9.90
CA GLY A 521 30.04 -22.66 9.12
C GLY A 521 28.59 -22.37 8.72
N MET A 522 27.59 -23.08 9.26
CA MET A 522 26.17 -22.76 9.07
C MET A 522 25.51 -22.47 10.42
N GLY A 523 24.55 -21.55 10.43
CA GLY A 523 23.85 -21.18 11.66
C GLY A 523 22.49 -20.54 11.39
N LEU A 524 21.61 -20.62 12.37
CA LEU A 524 20.27 -20.06 12.32
C LEU A 524 19.71 -19.86 13.73
N LEU A 525 18.59 -19.14 13.80
CA LEU A 525 17.77 -19.12 15.00
C LEU A 525 16.72 -20.24 14.93
N VAL A 526 16.51 -20.93 16.05
CA VAL A 526 15.37 -21.84 16.26
C VAL A 526 14.25 -21.13 17.01
N TRP A 527 13.04 -21.69 16.96
CA TRP A 527 11.93 -21.18 17.75
C TRP A 527 12.34 -21.08 19.23
N ASP A 528 12.17 -19.87 19.77
CA ASP A 528 12.34 -19.64 21.19
C ASP A 528 11.48 -20.66 21.95
N ARG A 529 12.09 -21.36 22.89
CA ARG A 529 11.47 -22.47 23.60
C ARG A 529 10.20 -22.02 24.33
N VAL A 530 10.19 -20.79 24.83
CA VAL A 530 9.07 -20.15 25.51
C VAL A 530 7.96 -19.77 24.52
N VAL A 531 8.32 -19.26 23.34
CA VAL A 531 7.35 -18.92 22.28
C VAL A 531 6.75 -20.16 21.62
N ALA A 532 7.58 -21.15 21.30
CA ALA A 532 7.16 -22.39 20.64
C ALA A 532 6.31 -23.27 21.56
N ASN A 533 6.54 -23.17 22.87
CA ASN A 533 5.79 -23.90 23.85
C ASN A 533 5.60 -23.07 25.14
N PRO A 534 4.44 -22.39 25.28
CA PRO A 534 4.11 -21.59 26.45
C PRO A 534 4.18 -22.35 27.78
N TYR A 535 4.06 -23.69 27.81
CA TYR A 535 4.22 -24.53 29.01
C TYR A 535 5.58 -24.39 29.68
N LEU A 536 6.58 -23.89 28.95
CA LEU A 536 7.96 -23.79 29.40
C LEU A 536 8.28 -22.43 30.01
N ARG A 537 7.33 -21.48 30.06
CA ARG A 537 7.51 -20.13 30.64
C ARG A 537 8.00 -20.15 32.09
N ASN A 538 7.55 -21.12 32.89
CA ASN A 538 7.92 -21.25 34.30
C ASN A 538 9.00 -22.32 34.56
N VAL A 539 9.59 -22.85 33.49
CA VAL A 539 10.67 -23.84 33.57
C VAL A 539 11.97 -23.09 33.30
N PRO A 540 12.99 -23.19 34.18
CA PRO A 540 14.30 -22.59 33.91
C PRO A 540 14.80 -23.04 32.53
N ILE A 541 15.34 -22.11 31.73
CA ILE A 541 15.81 -22.40 30.35
C ILE A 541 16.73 -23.63 30.28
N SER A 542 17.55 -23.84 31.32
CA SER A 542 18.45 -24.98 31.48
C SER A 542 17.76 -26.35 31.58
N GLU A 543 16.49 -26.39 31.95
CA GLU A 543 15.70 -27.62 32.19
C GLU A 543 14.76 -27.97 31.04
N ILE A 544 14.67 -27.11 30.02
CA ILE A 544 13.80 -27.30 28.87
C ILE A 544 14.44 -28.30 27.87
N PRO A 545 13.73 -29.36 27.44
CA PRO A 545 14.20 -30.25 26.36
C PRO A 545 14.47 -29.49 25.06
N GLY A 546 15.55 -29.83 24.36
CA GLY A 546 15.95 -29.13 23.13
C GLY A 546 14.89 -29.21 22.04
N LEU A 547 14.21 -28.09 21.76
CA LEU A 547 13.44 -27.91 20.54
C LEU A 547 14.39 -27.40 19.45
N VAL A 548 14.60 -28.21 18.41
CA VAL A 548 15.41 -27.84 17.25
C VAL A 548 14.48 -27.65 16.06
N ARG A 549 13.59 -26.66 16.17
CA ARG A 549 12.72 -26.25 15.05
C ARG A 549 13.25 -24.92 14.52
N PRO A 550 13.75 -24.85 13.27
CA PRO A 550 14.16 -23.59 12.65
C PRO A 550 13.07 -22.52 12.73
N LEU A 551 13.47 -21.27 13.02
CA LEU A 551 12.63 -20.14 12.71
C LEU A 551 12.47 -20.04 11.17
N PRO A 552 11.33 -19.53 10.69
CA PRO A 552 11.17 -19.23 9.28
C PRO A 552 12.25 -18.27 8.77
N HIS A 553 12.64 -18.43 7.50
CA HIS A 553 13.77 -17.71 6.91
C HIS A 553 13.61 -16.20 7.00
N ASN A 554 12.42 -15.70 6.69
CA ASN A 554 12.13 -14.28 6.77
C ASN A 554 12.26 -13.71 8.20
N GLN A 555 12.10 -14.53 9.25
CA GLN A 555 12.15 -14.07 10.63
C GLN A 555 13.58 -13.86 11.11
N TYR A 556 14.43 -14.89 11.02
CA TYR A 556 15.80 -14.77 11.52
C TYR A 556 16.68 -13.93 10.57
N LEU A 557 16.41 -13.95 9.26
CA LEU A 557 17.14 -13.12 8.30
C LEU A 557 16.77 -11.64 8.40
N ALA A 558 15.57 -11.29 8.90
CA ALA A 558 15.24 -9.90 9.20
C ALA A 558 16.24 -9.32 10.21
N LEU A 559 16.55 -10.07 11.28
CA LEU A 559 17.57 -9.72 12.27
C LEU A 559 18.99 -9.85 11.71
N GLY A 560 19.21 -10.82 10.81
CA GLY A 560 20.45 -10.98 10.04
C GLY A 560 20.90 -9.69 9.34
N ARG A 561 19.96 -8.85 8.86
CA ARG A 561 20.30 -7.55 8.26
C ARG A 561 20.90 -6.58 9.27
N THR A 562 20.38 -6.57 10.50
CA THR A 562 20.94 -5.76 11.60
C THR A 562 22.36 -6.23 11.93
N TYR A 563 22.59 -7.55 12.00
CA TYR A 563 23.94 -8.10 12.17
C TYR A 563 24.90 -7.66 11.05
N LEU A 564 24.47 -7.75 9.78
CA LEU A 564 25.27 -7.32 8.63
C LEU A 564 25.67 -5.86 8.73
N VAL A 565 24.71 -4.96 8.97
CA VAL A 565 24.99 -3.52 9.06
C VAL A 565 25.89 -3.21 10.26
N MET A 566 25.56 -3.73 11.44
CA MET A 566 26.36 -3.50 12.65
C MET A 566 27.78 -4.06 12.53
N SER A 567 28.01 -5.12 11.73
CA SER A 567 29.35 -5.65 11.46
C SER A 567 30.28 -4.70 10.70
N GLN A 568 29.72 -3.66 10.06
CA GLN A 568 30.48 -2.66 9.29
C GLN A 568 30.64 -1.33 10.04
N VAL A 569 29.93 -1.16 11.16
CA VAL A 569 29.98 0.08 11.95
C VAL A 569 31.40 0.24 12.53
N PRO A 570 32.09 1.36 12.26
CA PRO A 570 33.41 1.62 12.82
C PRO A 570 33.40 1.55 14.34
N ASP A 571 34.43 0.93 14.92
CA ASP A 571 34.64 0.78 16.36
C ASP A 571 33.54 0.01 17.13
N GLU A 572 32.61 -0.68 16.44
CA GLU A 572 31.65 -1.57 17.10
C GLU A 572 32.39 -2.79 17.71
N PRO A 573 32.35 -2.99 19.04
CA PRO A 573 33.18 -4.00 19.70
C PRO A 573 32.94 -5.44 19.27
N GLU A 574 31.72 -5.76 18.82
CA GLU A 574 31.29 -7.10 18.45
C GLU A 574 31.20 -7.30 16.93
N ALA A 575 31.78 -6.39 16.13
CA ALA A 575 31.65 -6.39 14.66
C ALA A 575 32.03 -7.74 14.01
N ASP A 576 33.14 -8.35 14.43
CA ASP A 576 33.59 -9.65 13.91
C ASP A 576 32.61 -10.78 14.26
N HIS A 577 32.06 -10.78 15.47
CA HIS A 577 31.04 -11.74 15.91
C HIS A 577 29.74 -11.59 15.12
N TYR A 578 29.30 -10.35 14.89
CA TYR A 578 28.12 -10.08 14.06
C TYR A 578 28.31 -10.55 12.63
N ARG A 579 29.51 -10.35 12.07
CA ARG A 579 29.85 -10.83 10.74
C ARG A 579 29.81 -12.35 10.66
N ASP A 580 30.39 -13.04 11.64
CA ASP A 580 30.39 -14.51 11.71
C ASP A 580 28.96 -15.06 11.79
N ILE A 581 28.10 -14.51 12.66
CA ILE A 581 26.69 -14.89 12.76
C ILE A 581 25.98 -14.69 11.42
N ALA A 582 26.11 -13.50 10.81
CA ALA A 582 25.45 -13.20 9.55
C ALA A 582 25.95 -14.09 8.39
N GLU A 583 27.25 -14.38 8.34
CA GLU A 583 27.84 -15.28 7.35
C GLU A 583 27.30 -16.71 7.50
N LYS A 584 27.20 -17.21 8.73
CA LYS A 584 26.61 -18.52 9.05
C LYS A 584 25.12 -18.59 8.69
N MET A 585 24.36 -17.52 8.96
CA MET A 585 22.96 -17.38 8.52
C MET A 585 22.83 -17.43 6.99
N ALA A 586 23.71 -16.71 6.29
CA ALA A 586 23.74 -16.66 4.84
C ALA A 586 24.10 -18.03 4.23
N ARG A 587 25.09 -18.73 4.78
CA ARG A 587 25.49 -20.08 4.35
C ARG A 587 24.36 -21.08 4.55
N PHE A 588 23.68 -21.03 5.71
CA PHE A 588 22.51 -21.87 5.94
C PHE A 588 21.39 -21.57 4.94
N PHE A 589 21.02 -20.30 4.74
CA PHE A 589 19.96 -19.98 3.79
C PHE A 589 20.32 -20.35 2.34
N LYS A 590 21.56 -20.07 1.92
CA LYS A 590 22.06 -20.42 0.58
C LYS A 590 22.03 -21.93 0.32
N SER A 591 22.29 -22.76 1.33
CA SER A 591 22.18 -24.22 1.20
C SER A 591 20.74 -24.72 1.03
N LYS A 592 19.73 -23.89 1.34
CA LYS A 592 18.31 -24.18 1.17
C LYS A 592 17.69 -23.62 -0.12
N LEU A 593 18.43 -22.80 -0.87
CA LEU A 593 17.96 -22.30 -2.16
C LEU A 593 17.83 -23.45 -3.17
N ARG A 594 16.73 -23.44 -3.90
CA ARG A 594 16.45 -24.39 -4.98
C ARG A 594 16.59 -23.66 -6.29
N GLN A 595 17.40 -24.20 -7.19
CA GLN A 595 17.52 -23.64 -8.53
C GLN A 595 16.48 -24.26 -9.46
N THR A 596 15.74 -23.42 -10.18
CA THR A 596 14.77 -23.84 -11.22
C THR A 596 15.03 -23.02 -12.47
N GLY A 597 15.74 -23.62 -13.44
CA GLY A 597 16.28 -22.88 -14.58
C GLY A 597 17.33 -21.89 -14.12
N GLU A 598 17.14 -20.61 -14.45
CA GLU A 598 17.99 -19.51 -13.98
C GLU A 598 17.50 -18.87 -12.68
N SER A 599 16.32 -19.22 -12.18
CA SER A 599 15.72 -18.61 -11.00
C SER A 599 16.06 -19.36 -9.71
N TYR A 600 15.97 -18.65 -8.57
CA TYR A 600 15.91 -19.25 -7.25
C TYR A 600 14.50 -19.35 -6.68
N THR A 601 14.17 -20.49 -6.09
CA THR A 601 12.99 -20.66 -5.24
C THR A 601 13.42 -21.10 -3.84
N PHE A 602 12.61 -20.75 -2.84
CA PHE A 602 12.88 -21.09 -1.45
C PHE A 602 11.57 -21.19 -0.68
N ALA A 603 11.59 -21.92 0.43
CA ALA A 603 10.44 -22.11 1.30
C ALA A 603 10.35 -20.99 2.34
N TYR A 604 9.18 -20.87 2.98
CA TYR A 604 9.01 -20.02 4.16
C TYR A 604 9.93 -20.45 5.31
N TRP A 605 10.10 -21.75 5.47
CA TRP A 605 11.03 -22.36 6.41
C TRP A 605 11.49 -23.69 5.84
N ASP A 606 12.69 -24.12 6.21
CA ASP A 606 13.23 -25.43 5.86
C ASP A 606 13.69 -26.15 7.13
N PRO A 607 13.50 -27.48 7.25
CA PRO A 607 14.11 -28.25 8.32
C PRO A 607 15.63 -28.21 8.20
N ILE A 608 16.33 -28.49 9.31
CA ILE A 608 17.80 -28.59 9.31
C ILE A 608 18.23 -29.65 8.30
N ASP A 609 17.68 -30.85 8.43
CA ASP A 609 17.96 -31.98 7.54
C ASP A 609 16.90 -32.05 6.43
N GLY A 610 17.08 -31.25 5.38
CA GLY A 610 16.28 -31.32 4.16
C GLY A 610 15.62 -30.01 3.74
N LEU A 611 14.55 -30.16 2.96
CA LEU A 611 13.84 -29.11 2.26
C LEU A 611 12.33 -29.30 2.44
N SER A 612 11.60 -28.23 2.68
CA SER A 612 10.14 -28.16 2.65
C SER A 612 9.61 -28.05 1.22
N ASP A 613 8.41 -28.57 0.98
CA ASP A 613 7.82 -28.59 -0.37
C ASP A 613 7.13 -27.27 -0.76
N SER A 614 6.82 -26.40 0.21
CA SER A 614 6.07 -25.17 -0.03
C SER A 614 6.98 -23.97 -0.26
N ALA A 615 6.80 -23.26 -1.38
CA ALA A 615 7.48 -21.99 -1.63
C ALA A 615 6.99 -20.88 -0.68
N ASP A 616 7.87 -19.94 -0.35
CA ASP A 616 7.50 -18.75 0.42
C ASP A 616 6.51 -17.87 -0.34
N ASP A 617 5.72 -17.08 0.37
CA ASP A 617 4.93 -16.04 -0.28
C ASP A 617 5.81 -14.88 -0.73
N PHE A 618 5.40 -14.20 -1.78
CA PHE A 618 6.18 -13.16 -2.44
C PHE A 618 6.48 -11.95 -1.52
N SER A 619 5.58 -11.67 -0.58
CA SER A 619 5.73 -10.55 0.37
C SER A 619 6.79 -10.87 1.42
N HIS A 620 6.64 -11.97 2.15
CA HIS A 620 7.61 -12.39 3.18
C HIS A 620 8.92 -12.90 2.57
N GLY A 621 8.88 -13.52 1.40
CA GLY A 621 10.07 -13.91 0.65
C GLY A 621 10.92 -12.70 0.24
N GLY A 622 10.28 -11.54 0.01
CA GLY A 622 10.99 -10.28 -0.18
C GLY A 622 11.85 -9.88 1.04
N LEU A 623 11.41 -10.20 2.26
CA LEU A 623 12.18 -9.92 3.47
C LEU A 623 13.45 -10.78 3.54
N SER A 624 13.35 -12.08 3.23
CA SER A 624 14.51 -12.98 3.08
C SER A 624 15.46 -12.50 1.99
N LEU A 625 14.93 -12.08 0.84
CA LEU A 625 15.71 -11.52 -0.26
C LEU A 625 16.47 -10.25 0.15
N SER A 626 15.84 -9.36 0.94
CA SER A 626 16.50 -8.13 1.37
C SER A 626 17.76 -8.39 2.21
N PHE A 627 17.81 -9.51 2.94
CA PHE A 627 19.05 -9.96 3.59
C PHE A 627 20.09 -10.40 2.56
N CYS A 628 19.70 -11.18 1.54
CA CYS A 628 20.64 -11.63 0.50
C CYS A 628 21.25 -10.46 -0.27
N ILE A 629 20.45 -9.43 -0.56
CA ILE A 629 20.92 -8.20 -1.20
C ILE A 629 21.94 -7.49 -0.32
N GLU A 630 21.64 -7.30 0.97
CA GLU A 630 22.58 -6.68 1.91
C GLU A 630 23.87 -7.49 2.05
N ALA A 631 23.75 -8.81 2.14
CA ALA A 631 24.89 -9.71 2.19
C ALA A 631 25.75 -9.62 0.92
N ALA A 632 25.12 -9.55 -0.26
CA ALA A 632 25.82 -9.36 -1.54
C ALA A 632 26.53 -8.01 -1.63
N ASN A 633 25.90 -6.92 -1.15
CA ASN A 633 26.50 -5.59 -1.08
C ASN A 633 27.79 -5.58 -0.23
N LEU A 634 27.83 -6.40 0.82
CA LEU A 634 28.99 -6.51 1.73
C LEU A 634 29.97 -7.63 1.35
N GLY A 635 29.72 -8.35 0.24
CA GLY A 635 30.54 -9.48 -0.18
C GLY A 635 30.50 -10.67 0.79
N VAL A 636 29.38 -10.88 1.47
CA VAL A 636 29.14 -11.97 2.42
C VAL A 636 28.30 -13.05 1.74
N VAL A 637 28.95 -14.14 1.31
CA VAL A 637 28.35 -15.40 0.81
C VAL A 637 27.57 -15.31 -0.51
N PHE A 638 26.74 -14.29 -0.68
CA PHE A 638 26.01 -13.98 -1.89
C PHE A 638 26.82 -13.07 -2.80
N ASP A 639 26.67 -13.25 -4.11
CA ASP A 639 27.35 -12.47 -5.13
C ASP A 639 26.39 -11.95 -6.22
N ALA A 640 26.94 -11.27 -7.22
CA ALA A 640 26.16 -10.72 -8.33
C ALA A 640 25.43 -11.81 -9.15
N ALA A 641 26.01 -13.01 -9.28
CA ALA A 641 25.35 -14.10 -9.98
C ALA A 641 24.15 -14.62 -9.19
N ASP A 642 24.24 -14.67 -7.85
CA ASP A 642 23.07 -14.98 -7.02
C ASP A 642 21.96 -13.93 -7.19
N MET A 643 22.33 -12.64 -7.25
CA MET A 643 21.36 -11.55 -7.44
C MET A 643 20.70 -11.60 -8.82
N GLU A 644 21.44 -11.97 -9.87
CA GLU A 644 20.87 -12.26 -11.20
C GLU A 644 19.84 -13.39 -11.12
N ARG A 645 20.09 -14.45 -10.35
CA ARG A 645 19.13 -15.55 -10.18
C ARG A 645 17.87 -15.12 -9.44
N PHE A 646 17.98 -14.29 -8.42
CA PHE A 646 16.80 -13.70 -7.77
C PHE A 646 16.05 -12.74 -8.69
N ALA A 647 16.74 -12.01 -9.56
CA ALA A 647 16.10 -11.21 -10.60
C ALA A 647 15.33 -12.10 -11.59
N HIS A 648 15.88 -13.24 -11.99
CA HIS A 648 15.17 -14.25 -12.79
C HIS A 648 13.97 -14.86 -12.05
N THR A 649 14.01 -15.01 -10.73
CA THR A 649 12.81 -15.37 -9.95
C THR A 649 11.70 -14.35 -10.14
N LEU A 650 12.04 -13.07 -9.98
CA LEU A 650 11.07 -11.99 -10.14
C LEU A 650 10.52 -11.93 -11.58
N LEU A 651 11.42 -11.88 -12.57
CA LEU A 651 11.09 -11.57 -13.95
C LEU A 651 10.46 -12.76 -14.69
N ASP A 652 10.95 -13.98 -14.44
CA ASP A 652 10.56 -15.15 -15.23
C ASP A 652 9.48 -16.01 -14.55
N GLN A 653 9.40 -15.98 -13.22
CA GLN A 653 8.47 -16.83 -12.47
C GLN A 653 7.31 -16.06 -11.83
N VAL A 654 7.61 -14.95 -11.17
CA VAL A 654 6.62 -14.23 -10.35
C VAL A 654 5.86 -13.20 -11.18
N TRP A 655 6.54 -12.42 -12.01
CA TRP A 655 5.93 -11.38 -12.82
C TRP A 655 5.17 -11.97 -14.02
N ASN A 656 4.01 -11.40 -14.34
CA ASN A 656 3.21 -11.79 -15.50
C ASN A 656 3.75 -11.35 -16.86
N GLY A 657 4.93 -10.75 -16.92
CA GLY A 657 5.53 -10.20 -18.14
C GLY A 657 4.83 -8.95 -18.69
N SER A 658 3.89 -8.35 -17.94
CA SER A 658 3.19 -7.14 -18.37
C SER A 658 3.68 -5.90 -17.61
N VAL A 659 4.23 -4.93 -18.34
CA VAL A 659 4.55 -3.59 -17.79
C VAL A 659 3.31 -2.68 -17.73
N ASP A 660 2.25 -3.05 -18.45
CA ASP A 660 0.99 -2.31 -18.52
C ASP A 660 -0.02 -2.76 -17.46
N ALA A 661 0.12 -3.96 -16.92
CA ALA A 661 -0.70 -4.43 -15.82
C ALA A 661 0.17 -5.37 -14.99
N PRO A 662 1.24 -4.83 -14.34
CA PRO A 662 2.18 -5.66 -13.61
C PRO A 662 1.46 -6.36 -12.49
N LYS A 663 1.45 -7.69 -12.58
CA LYS A 663 0.94 -8.57 -11.53
C LYS A 663 2.03 -9.56 -11.14
N PHE A 664 1.97 -9.96 -9.88
CA PHE A 664 2.93 -10.85 -9.25
C PHE A 664 2.22 -12.07 -8.66
N ALA A 665 2.72 -13.26 -8.94
CA ALA A 665 2.26 -14.48 -8.30
C ALA A 665 2.36 -14.38 -6.77
N TYR A 666 1.47 -15.08 -6.06
CA TYR A 666 1.47 -15.08 -4.61
C TYR A 666 2.73 -15.73 -4.01
N ARG A 667 3.31 -16.72 -4.68
CA ARG A 667 4.49 -17.46 -4.22
C ARG A 667 5.72 -17.14 -5.05
N VAL A 668 6.91 -17.25 -4.45
CA VAL A 668 8.19 -17.07 -5.15
C VAL A 668 8.45 -18.12 -6.23
N SER A 669 7.71 -19.24 -6.22
CA SER A 669 7.71 -20.26 -7.27
C SER A 669 6.89 -19.90 -8.52
N GLY A 670 6.19 -18.76 -8.51
CA GLY A 670 5.22 -18.41 -9.56
C GLY A 670 3.81 -18.98 -9.34
N GLU A 671 3.57 -19.69 -8.25
CA GLU A 671 2.27 -20.29 -7.93
C GLU A 671 1.32 -19.33 -7.18
N GLY A 672 0.02 -19.62 -7.27
CA GLY A 672 -1.05 -18.93 -6.55
C GLY A 672 -1.66 -17.74 -7.32
N ASP A 673 -2.56 -17.02 -6.65
CA ASP A 673 -3.29 -15.92 -7.29
C ASP A 673 -2.36 -14.75 -7.64
N MET A 674 -2.59 -14.16 -8.80
CA MET A 674 -1.87 -12.97 -9.27
C MET A 674 -2.36 -11.73 -8.52
N ARG A 675 -1.44 -11.03 -7.86
CA ARG A 675 -1.70 -9.84 -7.04
C ARG A 675 -1.10 -8.58 -7.66
N ASP A 676 -1.60 -7.43 -7.24
CA ASP A 676 -1.10 -6.12 -7.69
C ASP A 676 0.27 -5.80 -7.06
N ALA A 677 0.99 -4.87 -7.67
CA ALA A 677 2.40 -4.59 -7.42
C ALA A 677 2.78 -4.04 -6.02
N GLN A 678 1.80 -3.66 -5.20
CA GLN A 678 2.03 -3.03 -3.89
C GLN A 678 2.83 -3.93 -2.91
N ILE A 679 2.83 -5.24 -3.13
CA ILE A 679 3.53 -6.24 -2.28
C ILE A 679 5.02 -6.42 -2.63
N ALA A 680 5.53 -5.72 -3.64
CA ALA A 680 6.84 -5.99 -4.25
C ALA A 680 7.99 -5.11 -3.70
N LEU A 681 7.78 -4.38 -2.60
CA LEU A 681 8.69 -3.31 -2.14
C LEU A 681 10.13 -3.75 -1.80
N TYR A 682 10.35 -5.00 -1.38
CA TYR A 682 11.71 -5.50 -1.11
C TYR A 682 12.44 -6.00 -2.36
N TRP A 683 11.71 -6.25 -3.45
CA TRP A 683 12.25 -6.80 -4.69
C TRP A 683 12.83 -5.71 -5.60
N VAL A 684 12.42 -4.45 -5.40
CA VAL A 684 12.93 -3.30 -6.16
C VAL A 684 14.44 -3.12 -6.02
N ASP A 685 15.03 -3.52 -4.90
CA ASP A 685 16.45 -3.37 -4.63
C ASP A 685 17.33 -4.24 -5.57
N LEU A 686 16.74 -5.27 -6.20
CA LEU A 686 17.38 -6.02 -7.29
C LEU A 686 17.66 -5.16 -8.53
N ALA A 687 17.05 -3.97 -8.65
CA ALA A 687 17.37 -3.00 -9.70
C ALA A 687 18.85 -2.56 -9.68
N ARG A 688 19.53 -2.70 -8.54
CA ARG A 688 21.01 -2.53 -8.42
C ARG A 688 21.77 -3.47 -9.37
N TYR A 689 21.22 -4.66 -9.61
CA TYR A 689 21.86 -5.73 -10.38
C TYR A 689 21.20 -5.98 -11.75
N SER A 690 19.96 -5.51 -11.96
CA SER A 690 19.22 -5.73 -13.20
C SER A 690 18.50 -4.49 -13.72
N ASP A 691 18.88 -4.04 -14.92
CA ASP A 691 18.20 -2.96 -15.64
C ASP A 691 16.74 -3.29 -15.96
N GLU A 692 16.41 -4.57 -16.17
CA GLU A 692 15.06 -5.00 -16.47
C GLU A 692 14.16 -4.92 -15.24
N VAL A 693 14.68 -5.29 -14.07
CA VAL A 693 14.00 -5.06 -12.79
C VAL A 693 13.75 -3.57 -12.57
N TRP A 694 14.74 -2.71 -12.85
CA TRP A 694 14.56 -1.26 -12.77
C TRP A 694 13.42 -0.79 -13.69
N ARG A 695 13.38 -1.23 -14.95
CA ARG A 695 12.32 -0.86 -15.92
C ARG A 695 10.93 -1.37 -15.52
N LEU A 696 10.85 -2.57 -14.95
CA LEU A 696 9.62 -3.13 -14.42
C LEU A 696 9.09 -2.25 -13.28
N PHE A 697 9.90 -2.00 -12.26
CA PHE A 697 9.48 -1.22 -11.10
C PHE A 697 9.26 0.25 -11.44
N TRP A 698 10.04 0.82 -12.36
CA TRP A 698 9.75 2.13 -12.93
C TRP A 698 8.37 2.17 -13.59
N SER A 699 7.98 1.12 -14.30
CA SER A 699 6.63 1.02 -14.86
C SER A 699 5.57 0.87 -13.79
N VAL A 700 5.77 -0.01 -12.79
CA VAL A 700 4.91 -0.15 -11.61
C VAL A 700 4.67 1.20 -10.94
N PHE A 701 5.74 1.97 -10.71
CA PHE A 701 5.66 3.30 -10.13
C PHE A 701 4.81 4.24 -10.98
N ARG A 702 4.95 4.22 -12.32
CA ARG A 702 4.09 5.02 -13.21
C ARG A 702 2.60 4.65 -13.12
N TRP A 703 2.26 3.41 -12.75
CA TRP A 703 0.88 2.96 -12.56
C TRP A 703 0.29 3.37 -11.22
N SER A 704 1.08 3.26 -10.16
CA SER A 704 0.67 3.60 -8.80
C SER A 704 1.79 4.40 -8.14
N PRO A 705 1.90 5.70 -8.44
CA PRO A 705 2.96 6.53 -7.87
C PRO A 705 2.86 6.57 -6.35
N ASP A 706 3.83 5.99 -5.67
CA ASP A 706 4.00 6.13 -4.23
C ASP A 706 5.44 6.57 -3.93
N ALA A 707 5.58 7.56 -3.04
CA ALA A 707 6.87 8.14 -2.70
C ALA A 707 7.87 7.11 -2.13
N PRO A 708 7.48 6.11 -1.30
CA PRO A 708 8.40 5.05 -0.87
C PRO A 708 8.96 4.21 -2.03
N GLY A 709 8.11 3.75 -2.96
CA GLY A 709 8.52 3.00 -4.15
C GLY A 709 9.42 3.82 -5.07
N PHE A 710 9.10 5.11 -5.25
CA PHE A 710 9.95 6.06 -5.98
C PHE A 710 11.34 6.19 -5.38
N LEU A 711 11.42 6.36 -4.07
CA LEU A 711 12.70 6.54 -3.39
C LEU A 711 13.58 5.31 -3.43
N ARG A 712 12.98 4.13 -3.29
CA ARG A 712 13.72 2.87 -3.40
C ARG A 712 14.31 2.66 -4.79
N LEU A 713 13.54 2.95 -5.84
CA LEU A 713 14.05 2.94 -7.21
C LEU A 713 15.26 3.85 -7.40
N TRP A 714 15.21 5.04 -6.78
CA TRP A 714 16.28 6.02 -6.84
C TRP A 714 17.50 5.61 -6.02
N ASP A 715 17.29 5.15 -4.78
CA ASP A 715 18.34 4.65 -3.89
C ASP A 715 19.06 3.44 -4.48
N ALA A 716 18.34 2.59 -5.22
CA ALA A 716 18.89 1.44 -5.94
C ALA A 716 19.80 1.83 -7.11
N ARG A 717 19.46 2.86 -7.90
CA ARG A 717 20.21 3.25 -9.11
C ARG A 717 20.30 4.78 -9.27
N PRO A 718 21.01 5.48 -8.37
CA PRO A 718 21.06 6.95 -8.39
C PRO A 718 21.66 7.52 -9.69
N GLU A 719 22.49 6.76 -10.40
CA GLU A 719 23.13 7.14 -11.66
C GLU A 719 22.20 7.07 -12.89
N VAL A 720 21.17 6.23 -12.85
CA VAL A 720 20.17 6.10 -13.93
C VAL A 720 19.10 7.20 -13.82
N ALA A 721 19.07 7.85 -12.67
CA ALA A 721 18.03 8.72 -12.22
C ALA A 721 18.44 10.17 -12.56
N GLN A 722 17.96 10.70 -13.68
CA GLN A 722 18.39 11.99 -14.21
C GLN A 722 18.10 13.14 -13.22
N GLY A 723 19.13 13.88 -12.81
CA GLY A 723 18.97 15.11 -12.00
C GLY A 723 19.60 15.11 -10.61
N VAL A 724 20.32 14.05 -10.19
CA VAL A 724 21.13 14.11 -8.95
C VAL A 724 22.34 15.02 -9.19
N PRO A 725 22.60 16.04 -8.34
CA PRO A 725 23.94 16.63 -8.26
C PRO A 725 24.88 15.53 -7.81
N ALA A 726 25.88 15.19 -8.63
CA ALA A 726 26.88 14.15 -8.37
C ALA A 726 27.16 13.98 -6.87
N VAL A 727 26.58 12.94 -6.27
CA VAL A 727 26.97 12.53 -4.92
C VAL A 727 28.44 12.17 -5.01
N ARG A 728 29.22 12.84 -4.15
CA ARG A 728 30.67 12.71 -4.05
C ARG A 728 31.03 11.24 -3.86
N VAL A 729 31.43 10.60 -4.95
CA VAL A 729 32.20 9.36 -4.90
C VAL A 729 33.60 9.75 -4.45
N GLY A 730 33.94 9.42 -3.20
CA GLY A 730 35.29 9.44 -2.64
C GLY A 730 35.62 10.68 -1.81
N GLU A 731 35.75 10.48 -0.50
CA GLU A 731 37.06 10.31 0.16
C GLU A 731 36.97 9.21 1.20
#